data_AF-A0A2N9LQS2-F1
#
_entry.id   AF-A0A2N9LQS2-F1
#
_cell.length_a   1.000
_cell.length_b   1.000
_cell.length_c   1.000
_cell.angle_alpha   90.00
_cell.angle_beta   90.00
_cell.angle_gamma   90.00
#
_symmetry.space_group_name_H-M   'P 1'
#
loop_
_entity.id
_entity.type
_entity.pdbx_description
1 polymer ?
#
loop_
_entity_poly.entity_id
_entity_poly.type
_entity_poly.pdbx_seq_one_letter_code
_entity_poly.pdbx_strand_id
1 'polypeptide(L)'
;MTTEPTNGTHAASEIFPVTRRSFLKTASSVAAAGTLADPLDLLAQSPAKFTGILIPKDAHPAVRCAAETLATKINLKPDAIRTYSGAAKLRKSFIVLALKETKGVSATLTGPIERDGYAVLAQNGGLLVCGARPRSLLFAAGETPHWLDRTDGTWTRNPEFAIRFASHSREHSVAELVSVLGANTFVAPLHASVSLKDEMPEVYAKLSSDTQQRLAAGEADDMKRNAALVKKFHDADVEVFADLPYGNNFSRWSPELYEAFLAVCPSAKGVPEDHSWEKAALCPSDPATWKLFEAYVRECARQSQADGVACTFWDQFGIFCHDPRCQQNGLDQFKNELHAAISHYYAAVQPTGKKLHLRTWSSGCPHWLGDQYVHAPGYSNFSESHYELWSRVITDTPKEIPMQTKVYHSDCEPDPRFSTLLGHCKPHPEIVEYQMVGQTIGRHYFPAATVAYTAWTMKKAHDLIGSDGGAQITPGGTMQSNYDMYADILNSVDIYAWRELTWDRNTTVEAIYAAWAAQIYSAQAAPHMAKAMQLSEQAANLTWSPLGQGSSTNSDFAGDIARRETLLRYTNRYYLPEYTKLLEPTKENIDLIVAEKQKCLAGIDAMFAELEAAKPNLTQAQAEEIATRFDWFREFAVCNVALDMSLWRYRWLRAQAALLTTDPDQIKPLAEAFDTVTQHAPKLFHYDAAQKFACYDVPLGQLRVKPNLGSPLRLMHELYTRSLAFMEESVGPDYLPKE
;
A
#
# COMPACT_ATOMS: atom_id res chain seq x y z
N MET A 1 0.46 -55.64 -14.30
CA MET A 1 0.49 -56.97 -13.67
C MET A 1 0.41 -56.72 -12.16
N THR A 2 -0.82 -56.68 -11.61
CA THR A 2 -1.49 -57.79 -10.87
C THR A 2 -0.79 -58.03 -9.53
N THR A 3 -1.40 -58.08 -8.36
CA THR A 3 -2.78 -58.04 -7.85
C THR A 3 -2.64 -58.15 -6.31
N GLU A 4 -3.61 -57.66 -5.53
CA GLU A 4 -3.75 -57.94 -4.09
C GLU A 4 -3.80 -59.45 -3.76
N PRO A 5 -3.72 -59.82 -2.46
CA PRO A 5 -4.95 -60.35 -1.83
C PRO A 5 -5.19 -59.97 -0.35
N THR A 6 -6.40 -59.46 -0.10
CA THR A 6 -7.47 -59.92 0.82
C THR A 6 -7.17 -60.64 2.17
N ASN A 7 -7.79 -60.06 3.21
CA ASN A 7 -8.69 -60.61 4.25
C ASN A 7 -8.32 -61.83 5.12
N GLY A 8 -8.61 -61.72 6.43
CA GLY A 8 -8.79 -62.89 7.30
C GLY A 8 -8.84 -62.62 8.80
N THR A 9 -10.01 -62.23 9.29
CA THR A 9 -10.46 -62.09 10.68
C THR A 9 -10.36 -63.36 11.54
N HIS A 10 -10.14 -63.23 12.86
CA HIS A 10 -10.91 -63.94 13.90
C HIS A 10 -10.82 -63.23 15.27
N ALA A 11 -11.97 -63.19 15.94
CA ALA A 11 -12.28 -62.45 17.16
C ALA A 11 -12.11 -63.28 18.44
N ALA A 12 -11.87 -62.62 19.59
CA ALA A 12 -12.63 -62.82 20.84
C ALA A 12 -12.19 -61.87 21.98
N SER A 13 -13.20 -61.25 22.60
CA SER A 13 -13.35 -60.73 23.97
C SER A 13 -12.49 -59.54 24.45
N GLU A 14 -13.13 -58.36 24.42
CA GLU A 14 -12.72 -57.07 24.99
C GLU A 14 -13.20 -56.90 26.44
N ILE A 15 -12.30 -56.49 27.34
CA ILE A 15 -12.52 -55.53 28.44
C ILE A 15 -11.22 -54.71 28.59
N PHE A 16 -11.35 -53.39 28.83
CA PHE A 16 -10.34 -52.29 28.90
C PHE A 16 -10.09 -51.52 27.57
N PRO A 17 -9.61 -50.27 27.61
CA PRO A 17 -10.23 -49.02 28.06
C PRO A 17 -10.40 -48.04 26.87
N VAL A 18 -11.07 -46.91 27.10
CA VAL A 18 -11.29 -45.83 26.12
C VAL A 18 -9.97 -45.40 25.48
N THR A 19 -9.75 -45.71 24.21
CA THR A 19 -8.55 -45.28 23.47
C THR A 19 -8.78 -43.93 22.79
N ARG A 20 -7.71 -43.13 22.65
CA ARG A 20 -7.65 -41.80 22.00
C ARG A 20 -8.36 -41.73 20.63
N ARG A 21 -8.57 -42.87 19.97
CA ARG A 21 -9.24 -43.00 18.68
C ARG A 21 -10.78 -42.95 18.77
N SER A 22 -11.39 -43.34 19.90
CA SER A 22 -12.83 -43.16 20.12
C SER A 22 -13.17 -41.73 20.56
N PHE A 23 -12.30 -41.07 21.32
CA PHE A 23 -12.42 -39.62 21.60
C PHE A 23 -12.36 -38.77 20.32
N LEU A 24 -11.44 -39.11 19.41
CA LEU A 24 -11.30 -38.41 18.13
C LEU A 24 -12.46 -38.69 17.15
N LYS A 25 -13.17 -39.83 17.27
CA LYS A 25 -14.34 -40.13 16.45
C LYS A 25 -15.62 -39.46 16.94
N THR A 26 -15.75 -39.21 18.25
CA THR A 26 -16.86 -38.42 18.81
C THR A 26 -16.62 -36.91 18.64
N ALA A 27 -15.36 -36.45 18.67
CA ALA A 27 -15.02 -35.06 18.36
C ALA A 27 -15.22 -34.71 16.87
N SER A 28 -15.02 -35.67 15.94
CA SER A 28 -15.22 -35.43 14.50
C SER A 28 -16.69 -35.54 14.03
N SER A 29 -17.60 -36.04 14.87
CA SER A 29 -19.04 -36.12 14.56
C SER A 29 -19.89 -35.04 15.24
N VAL A 30 -19.31 -34.26 16.16
CA VAL A 30 -19.93 -33.03 16.71
C VAL A 30 -19.46 -31.77 15.95
N ALA A 31 -18.35 -31.84 15.22
CA ALA A 31 -17.82 -30.73 14.40
C ALA A 31 -18.49 -30.55 13.02
N ALA A 32 -19.47 -31.38 12.65
CA ALA A 32 -20.07 -31.39 11.30
C ALA A 32 -21.50 -30.81 11.22
N ALA A 33 -22.02 -30.19 12.29
CA ALA A 33 -23.34 -29.53 12.26
C ALA A 33 -23.41 -28.25 13.09
N GLY A 34 -22.28 -27.57 13.30
CA GLY A 34 -22.25 -26.19 13.77
C GLY A 34 -21.86 -25.30 12.61
N THR A 35 -22.85 -24.70 11.94
CA THR A 35 -22.61 -23.42 11.25
C THR A 35 -21.97 -22.51 12.28
N LEU A 36 -20.68 -22.21 12.10
CA LEU A 36 -20.01 -21.15 12.85
C LEU A 36 -20.80 -19.88 12.52
N ALA A 37 -21.67 -19.50 13.44
CA ALA A 37 -22.19 -18.15 13.49
C ALA A 37 -20.97 -17.23 13.54
N ASP A 38 -21.02 -16.18 12.73
CA ASP A 38 -20.00 -15.14 12.69
C ASP A 38 -19.74 -14.66 14.14
N PRO A 39 -18.49 -14.47 14.61
CA PRO A 39 -18.22 -13.90 15.93
C PRO A 39 -18.95 -12.58 16.21
N LEU A 40 -19.47 -11.91 15.18
CA LEU A 40 -20.42 -10.78 15.26
C LEU A 40 -21.83 -11.13 15.79
N ASP A 41 -22.27 -12.39 15.72
CA ASP A 41 -23.61 -12.83 16.16
C ASP A 41 -23.76 -12.94 17.69
N LEU A 42 -22.66 -12.89 18.45
CA LEU A 42 -22.65 -13.09 19.91
C LEU A 42 -22.51 -11.80 20.74
N LEU A 43 -22.48 -10.63 20.11
CA LEU A 43 -22.48 -9.35 20.82
C LEU A 43 -23.85 -8.64 20.68
N ALA A 44 -24.59 -8.65 21.80
CA ALA A 44 -25.77 -7.85 22.10
C ALA A 44 -26.98 -8.01 21.14
N GLN A 45 -27.89 -8.93 21.49
CA GLN A 45 -29.31 -8.83 21.10
C GLN A 45 -29.97 -7.66 21.85
N SER A 46 -29.58 -6.42 21.51
CA SER A 46 -30.45 -5.28 21.69
C SER A 46 -31.57 -5.38 20.65
N PRO A 47 -32.83 -5.09 20.98
CA PRO A 47 -33.89 -5.05 19.98
C PRO A 47 -33.48 -4.10 18.84
N ALA A 48 -33.55 -4.59 17.60
CA ALA A 48 -33.11 -3.82 16.43
C ALA A 48 -33.80 -2.45 16.40
N LYS A 49 -33.01 -1.37 16.52
CA LYS A 49 -33.49 0.04 16.53
C LYS A 49 -34.32 0.36 15.29
N PHE A 50 -34.01 -0.29 14.18
CA PHE A 50 -34.69 -0.13 12.89
C PHE A 50 -35.28 -1.46 12.43
N THR A 51 -36.46 -1.39 11.80
CA THR A 51 -37.20 -2.55 11.26
C THR A 51 -37.07 -2.70 9.74
N GLY A 52 -36.43 -1.74 9.07
CA GLY A 52 -36.24 -1.78 7.62
C GLY A 52 -35.57 -0.56 7.03
N ILE A 53 -35.21 -0.68 5.75
CA ILE A 53 -34.57 0.37 4.95
C ILE A 53 -35.46 0.66 3.74
N LEU A 54 -35.71 1.94 3.45
CA LEU A 54 -36.54 2.38 2.34
C LEU A 54 -35.69 3.08 1.28
N ILE A 55 -35.76 2.60 0.04
CA ILE A 55 -35.09 3.20 -1.13
C ILE A 55 -36.12 3.63 -2.20
N PRO A 56 -35.79 4.59 -3.09
CA PRO A 56 -36.66 4.91 -4.22
C PRO A 56 -36.93 3.67 -5.09
N LYS A 57 -38.13 3.55 -5.66
CA LYS A 57 -38.48 2.43 -6.55
C LYS A 57 -37.52 2.29 -7.75
N ASP A 58 -37.18 3.43 -8.36
CA ASP A 58 -36.33 3.50 -9.56
C ASP A 58 -34.91 3.97 -9.19
N ALA A 59 -34.40 3.53 -8.04
CA ALA A 59 -33.10 3.96 -7.53
C ALA A 59 -31.94 3.44 -8.38
N HIS A 60 -30.88 4.26 -8.49
CA HIS A 60 -29.60 3.85 -9.04
C HIS A 60 -29.02 2.63 -8.30
N PRO A 61 -28.30 1.70 -8.96
CA PRO A 61 -27.75 0.51 -8.32
C PRO A 61 -26.95 0.78 -7.03
N ALA A 62 -26.10 1.80 -7.02
CA ALA A 62 -25.36 2.25 -5.82
C ALA A 62 -26.24 2.45 -4.57
N VAL A 63 -27.47 2.96 -4.72
CA VAL A 63 -28.40 3.18 -3.59
C VAL A 63 -28.89 1.85 -3.01
N ARG A 64 -29.10 0.86 -3.87
CA ARG A 64 -29.46 -0.50 -3.45
C ARG A 64 -28.29 -1.15 -2.72
N CYS A 65 -27.08 -1.07 -3.26
CA CYS A 65 -25.88 -1.59 -2.60
C CYS A 65 -25.61 -0.90 -1.26
N ALA A 66 -25.90 0.40 -1.14
CA ALA A 66 -25.85 1.12 0.14
C ALA A 66 -26.87 0.57 1.16
N ALA A 67 -28.10 0.29 0.72
CA ALA A 67 -29.11 -0.33 1.58
C ALA A 67 -28.72 -1.76 2.00
N GLU A 68 -28.14 -2.55 1.10
CA GLU A 68 -27.63 -3.90 1.40
C GLU A 68 -26.47 -3.84 2.40
N THR A 69 -25.51 -2.95 2.19
CA THR A 69 -24.38 -2.72 3.10
C THR A 69 -24.87 -2.32 4.49
N LEU A 70 -25.83 -1.39 4.56
CA LEU A 70 -26.46 -0.99 5.81
C LEU A 70 -27.18 -2.16 6.46
N ALA A 71 -28.02 -2.88 5.72
CA ALA A 71 -28.78 -4.01 6.23
C ALA A 71 -27.87 -5.03 6.89
N THR A 72 -26.75 -5.40 6.25
CA THR A 72 -25.74 -6.29 6.84
C THR A 72 -25.19 -5.73 8.15
N LYS A 73 -24.75 -4.46 8.18
CA LYS A 73 -24.16 -3.83 9.37
C LYS A 73 -25.11 -3.74 10.57
N ILE A 74 -26.42 -3.61 10.34
CA ILE A 74 -27.43 -3.54 11.40
C ILE A 74 -28.27 -4.81 11.53
N ASN A 75 -27.76 -5.93 10.99
CA ASN A 75 -28.36 -7.26 11.06
C ASN A 75 -29.84 -7.32 10.61
N LEU A 76 -30.15 -6.65 9.49
CA LEU A 76 -31.44 -6.74 8.81
C LEU A 76 -31.37 -7.73 7.66
N LYS A 77 -32.45 -8.50 7.50
CA LYS A 77 -32.61 -9.42 6.37
C LYS A 77 -32.83 -8.64 5.05
N PRO A 78 -32.47 -9.22 3.89
CA PRO A 78 -32.66 -8.56 2.59
C PRO A 78 -34.09 -8.10 2.29
N ASP A 79 -35.12 -8.81 2.80
CA ASP A 79 -36.53 -8.46 2.65
C ASP A 79 -36.99 -7.25 3.49
N ALA A 80 -36.14 -6.79 4.42
CA ALA A 80 -36.32 -5.55 5.17
C ALA A 80 -35.99 -4.31 4.32
N ILE A 81 -35.34 -4.49 3.16
CA ILE A 81 -35.12 -3.44 2.16
C ILE A 81 -36.38 -3.35 1.29
N ARG A 82 -37.07 -2.22 1.35
CA ARG A 82 -38.32 -1.97 0.62
C ARG A 82 -38.21 -0.72 -0.22
N THR A 83 -39.10 -0.60 -1.20
CA THR A 83 -39.15 0.57 -2.06
C THR A 83 -40.24 1.55 -1.62
N TYR A 84 -40.05 2.83 -1.95
CA TYR A 84 -41.10 3.84 -1.86
C TYR A 84 -41.28 4.58 -3.20
N SER A 85 -42.49 5.11 -3.39
CA SER A 85 -42.86 5.96 -4.52
C SER A 85 -43.25 7.35 -4.02
N GLY A 86 -42.92 8.38 -4.79
CA GLY A 86 -43.28 9.77 -4.46
C GLY A 86 -42.31 10.42 -3.47
N ALA A 87 -42.85 11.13 -2.48
CA ALA A 87 -42.03 11.93 -1.58
C ALA A 87 -41.24 11.06 -0.58
N ALA A 88 -39.94 11.27 -0.46
CA ALA A 88 -39.13 10.77 0.64
C ALA A 88 -39.67 11.39 1.94
N LYS A 89 -40.15 10.54 2.85
CA LYS A 89 -40.69 10.95 4.14
C LYS A 89 -39.99 10.15 5.21
N LEU A 90 -39.54 10.83 6.25
CA LEU A 90 -39.07 10.20 7.47
C LEU A 90 -40.14 9.25 8.02
N ARG A 91 -39.75 8.06 8.44
CA ARG A 91 -40.66 7.07 9.06
C ARG A 91 -40.02 6.51 10.32
N LYS A 92 -40.81 6.45 11.39
CA LYS A 92 -40.41 5.84 12.66
C LYS A 92 -39.90 4.41 12.42
N SER A 93 -38.75 4.06 13.01
CA SER A 93 -38.11 2.75 12.91
C SER A 93 -37.63 2.36 11.50
N PHE A 94 -37.55 3.30 10.55
CA PHE A 94 -36.95 3.06 9.24
C PHE A 94 -35.77 4.00 8.99
N ILE A 95 -34.81 3.50 8.20
CA ILE A 95 -33.82 4.32 7.52
C ILE A 95 -34.31 4.57 6.10
N VAL A 96 -34.48 5.82 5.71
CA VAL A 96 -34.92 6.21 4.37
C VAL A 96 -33.72 6.78 3.63
N LEU A 97 -33.36 6.19 2.49
CA LEU A 97 -32.32 6.69 1.62
C LEU A 97 -32.94 7.55 0.50
N ALA A 98 -32.34 8.70 0.22
CA ALA A 98 -32.79 9.63 -0.79
C ALA A 98 -31.62 10.41 -1.41
N LEU A 99 -31.84 11.00 -2.58
CA LEU A 99 -30.92 11.96 -3.18
C LEU A 99 -31.43 13.39 -2.96
N LYS A 100 -30.55 14.40 -3.11
CA LYS A 100 -30.91 15.82 -2.97
C LYS A 100 -32.11 16.22 -3.82
N GLU A 101 -32.22 15.68 -5.04
CA GLU A 101 -33.34 15.96 -5.96
C GLU A 101 -34.61 15.14 -5.67
N THR A 102 -34.57 14.21 -4.71
CA THR A 102 -35.73 13.37 -4.40
C THR A 102 -36.85 14.24 -3.84
N LYS A 103 -38.04 14.13 -4.42
CA LYS A 103 -39.24 14.85 -3.97
C LYS A 103 -39.43 14.67 -2.46
N GLY A 104 -39.75 15.75 -1.74
CA GLY A 104 -40.02 15.70 -0.29
C GLY A 104 -38.79 15.85 0.62
N VAL A 105 -37.58 15.84 0.06
CA VAL A 105 -36.37 16.25 0.78
C VAL A 105 -36.35 17.78 0.86
N SER A 106 -36.18 18.34 2.06
CA SER A 106 -36.22 19.79 2.28
C SER A 106 -34.91 20.48 1.88
N ALA A 107 -35.00 21.71 1.39
CA ALA A 107 -33.82 22.54 1.09
C ALA A 107 -32.97 22.81 2.34
N THR A 108 -33.57 22.82 3.53
CA THR A 108 -32.84 22.97 4.81
C THR A 108 -31.93 21.77 5.09
N LEU A 109 -32.34 20.55 4.70
CA LEU A 109 -31.51 19.35 4.84
C LEU A 109 -30.40 19.30 3.79
N THR A 110 -30.67 19.77 2.57
CA THR A 110 -29.77 19.59 1.42
C THR A 110 -28.86 20.78 1.14
N GLY A 111 -29.21 21.98 1.61
CA GLY A 111 -28.43 23.20 1.43
C GLY A 111 -26.97 23.07 1.88
N PRO A 112 -26.68 22.47 3.05
CA PRO A 112 -25.31 22.26 3.52
C PRO A 112 -24.53 21.14 2.80
N ILE A 113 -25.18 20.31 1.97
CA ILE A 113 -24.51 19.20 1.29
C ILE A 113 -23.72 19.73 0.08
N GLU A 114 -22.43 19.46 0.05
CA GLU A 114 -21.50 19.86 -1.02
C GLU A 114 -20.86 18.62 -1.68
N ARG A 115 -20.45 18.75 -2.94
CA ARG A 115 -19.75 17.70 -3.70
C ARG A 115 -20.43 16.33 -3.60
N ASP A 116 -19.75 15.33 -3.04
CA ASP A 116 -20.27 13.97 -2.81
C ASP A 116 -20.78 13.75 -1.37
N GLY A 117 -20.98 14.82 -0.59
CA GLY A 117 -21.42 14.75 0.79
C GLY A 117 -22.83 14.18 0.97
N TYR A 118 -23.22 14.03 2.23
CA TYR A 118 -24.54 13.57 2.63
C TYR A 118 -25.01 14.24 3.93
N ALA A 119 -26.32 14.22 4.16
CA ALA A 119 -26.92 14.67 5.40
C ALA A 119 -27.85 13.62 5.98
N VAL A 120 -28.00 13.63 7.30
CA VAL A 120 -28.89 12.75 8.05
C VAL A 120 -29.83 13.62 8.88
N LEU A 121 -31.13 13.45 8.65
CA LEU A 121 -32.18 13.94 9.54
C LEU A 121 -32.63 12.80 10.45
N ALA A 122 -32.40 12.96 11.75
CA ALA A 122 -32.94 12.08 12.78
C ALA A 122 -34.13 12.76 13.44
N GLN A 123 -35.26 12.07 13.55
CA GLN A 123 -36.42 12.56 14.29
C GLN A 123 -37.39 11.40 14.58
N ASN A 124 -38.02 11.41 15.76
CA ASN A 124 -39.06 10.43 16.15
C ASN A 124 -38.65 8.95 15.95
N GLY A 125 -37.35 8.63 16.14
CA GLY A 125 -36.82 7.28 15.96
C GLY A 125 -36.74 6.80 14.50
N GLY A 126 -36.84 7.68 13.52
CA GLY A 126 -36.54 7.42 12.11
C GLY A 126 -35.31 8.19 11.64
N LEU A 127 -34.69 7.72 10.56
CA LEU A 127 -33.57 8.39 9.90
C LEU A 127 -33.89 8.63 8.42
N LEU A 128 -33.59 9.84 7.92
CA LEU A 128 -33.58 10.15 6.49
C LEU A 128 -32.15 10.53 6.12
N VAL A 129 -31.50 9.68 5.33
CA VAL A 129 -30.15 9.88 4.81
C VAL A 129 -30.27 10.38 3.38
N CYS A 130 -29.78 11.60 3.14
CA CYS A 130 -29.83 12.26 1.85
C CYS A 130 -28.41 12.44 1.30
N GLY A 131 -28.13 11.85 0.13
CA GLY A 131 -26.85 11.98 -0.55
C GLY A 131 -26.88 12.99 -1.70
N ALA A 132 -25.75 13.63 -1.97
CA ALA A 132 -25.58 14.46 -3.18
C ALA A 132 -25.68 13.65 -4.47
N ARG A 133 -25.14 12.43 -4.45
CA ARG A 133 -25.11 11.50 -5.58
C ARG A 133 -25.46 10.08 -5.10
N PRO A 134 -25.77 9.13 -6.00
CA PRO A 134 -25.93 7.72 -5.62
C PRO A 134 -24.78 7.18 -4.78
N ARG A 135 -23.51 7.47 -5.14
CA ARG A 135 -22.34 7.04 -4.35
C ARG A 135 -22.28 7.64 -2.94
N SER A 136 -22.85 8.83 -2.72
CA SER A 136 -22.87 9.47 -1.39
C SER A 136 -23.58 8.61 -0.34
N LEU A 137 -24.55 7.79 -0.79
CA LEU A 137 -25.26 6.87 0.09
C LEU A 137 -24.43 5.61 0.39
N LEU A 138 -23.54 5.17 -0.52
CA LEU A 138 -22.54 4.15 -0.21
C LEU A 138 -21.56 4.66 0.84
N PHE A 139 -21.11 5.92 0.71
CA PHE A 139 -20.27 6.55 1.73
C PHE A 139 -20.98 6.54 3.08
N ALA A 140 -22.20 7.06 3.17
CA ALA A 140 -22.99 7.04 4.40
C ALA A 140 -23.13 5.63 5.01
N ALA A 141 -23.34 4.60 4.18
CA ALA A 141 -23.38 3.20 4.62
C ALA A 141 -22.05 2.69 5.21
N GLY A 142 -20.94 3.21 4.71
CA GLY A 142 -19.60 2.98 5.24
C GLY A 142 -19.36 3.62 6.61
N GLU A 143 -20.06 4.71 6.94
CA GLU A 143 -19.75 5.57 8.10
C GLU A 143 -20.86 5.59 9.16
N THR A 144 -21.53 4.45 9.36
CA THR A 144 -22.56 4.29 10.39
C THR A 144 -22.18 4.81 11.79
N PRO A 145 -20.91 4.71 12.28
CA PRO A 145 -20.55 5.27 13.60
C PRO A 145 -20.81 6.78 13.75
N HIS A 146 -20.83 7.53 12.65
CA HIS A 146 -21.00 8.99 12.70
C HIS A 146 -22.45 9.46 12.85
N TRP A 147 -23.42 8.59 12.54
CA TRP A 147 -24.81 9.02 12.42
C TRP A 147 -25.88 8.01 12.85
N LEU A 148 -25.59 6.71 12.91
CA LEU A 148 -26.61 5.68 13.16
C LEU A 148 -27.29 5.85 14.53
N ASP A 149 -26.53 6.30 15.53
CA ASP A 149 -27.01 6.47 16.91
C ASP A 149 -27.70 7.81 17.17
N ARG A 150 -27.74 8.72 16.18
CA ARG A 150 -28.46 9.98 16.29
C ARG A 150 -29.95 9.73 16.52
N THR A 151 -30.54 10.55 17.38
CA THR A 151 -31.95 10.43 17.80
C THR A 151 -32.80 11.62 17.39
N ASP A 152 -32.19 12.79 17.24
CA ASP A 152 -32.85 14.02 16.80
C ASP A 152 -31.86 14.95 16.05
N GLY A 153 -32.40 15.91 15.29
CA GLY A 153 -31.66 16.94 14.59
C GLY A 153 -31.17 16.59 13.19
N THR A 154 -30.48 17.54 12.58
CA THR A 154 -29.84 17.40 11.26
C THR A 154 -28.34 17.39 11.41
N TRP A 155 -27.68 16.53 10.64
CA TRP A 155 -26.23 16.44 10.54
C TRP A 155 -25.81 16.34 9.09
N THR A 156 -24.65 16.89 8.76
CA THR A 156 -24.11 16.88 7.41
C THR A 156 -22.63 16.54 7.46
N ARG A 157 -22.18 15.80 6.45
CA ARG A 157 -20.77 15.52 6.24
C ARG A 157 -20.43 15.68 4.76
N ASN A 158 -19.41 16.49 4.48
CA ASN A 158 -18.90 16.75 3.15
C ASN A 158 -17.42 16.36 3.09
N PRO A 159 -16.92 15.87 1.95
CA PRO A 159 -15.51 15.58 1.81
C PRO A 159 -14.66 16.83 1.60
N GLU A 160 -13.45 16.84 2.16
CA GLU A 160 -12.47 17.93 2.00
C GLU A 160 -11.83 17.91 0.60
N PHE A 161 -11.53 16.71 0.09
CA PHE A 161 -10.97 16.52 -1.26
C PHE A 161 -12.07 16.15 -2.26
N ALA A 162 -12.08 16.80 -3.41
CA ALA A 162 -13.02 16.49 -4.49
C ALA A 162 -12.75 15.11 -5.11
N ILE A 163 -11.48 14.72 -5.25
CA ILE A 163 -11.07 13.42 -5.81
C ILE A 163 -10.53 12.54 -4.68
N ARG A 164 -11.15 11.37 -4.48
CA ARG A 164 -10.69 10.36 -3.51
C ARG A 164 -10.43 9.10 -4.30
N PHE A 165 -9.17 8.90 -4.64
CA PHE A 165 -8.70 7.92 -5.61
C PHE A 165 -8.22 6.66 -4.88
N ALA A 166 -8.60 5.47 -5.34
CA ALA A 166 -8.10 4.21 -4.76
C ALA A 166 -7.70 3.17 -5.81
N SER A 167 -6.87 2.20 -5.41
CA SER A 167 -6.61 1.01 -6.22
C SER A 167 -7.68 -0.06 -6.00
N HIS A 168 -8.12 -0.72 -7.07
CA HIS A 168 -9.08 -1.81 -7.00
C HIS A 168 -8.44 -3.10 -6.46
N SER A 169 -9.04 -3.67 -5.41
CA SER A 169 -8.78 -5.04 -4.96
C SER A 169 -9.76 -6.02 -5.61
N ARG A 170 -9.29 -7.20 -6.01
CA ARG A 170 -10.14 -8.26 -6.58
C ARG A 170 -10.88 -9.06 -5.50
N GLU A 171 -10.46 -8.95 -4.24
CA GLU A 171 -11.09 -9.66 -3.11
C GLU A 171 -12.43 -9.03 -2.72
N HIS A 172 -12.60 -7.72 -2.93
CA HIS A 172 -13.79 -6.97 -2.52
C HIS A 172 -14.64 -6.53 -3.70
N SER A 173 -15.94 -6.34 -3.45
CA SER A 173 -16.81 -5.72 -4.45
C SER A 173 -16.50 -4.21 -4.59
N VAL A 174 -16.75 -3.62 -5.76
CA VAL A 174 -16.54 -2.18 -5.95
C VAL A 174 -17.38 -1.37 -4.97
N ALA A 175 -18.65 -1.73 -4.74
CA ALA A 175 -19.54 -1.01 -3.82
C ALA A 175 -19.03 -1.06 -2.37
N GLU A 176 -18.46 -2.20 -1.96
CA GLU A 176 -17.83 -2.35 -0.65
C GLU A 176 -16.58 -1.47 -0.51
N LEU A 177 -15.70 -1.45 -1.52
CA LEU A 177 -14.53 -0.57 -1.53
C LEU A 177 -14.93 0.92 -1.48
N VAL A 178 -15.94 1.33 -2.25
CA VAL A 178 -16.49 2.69 -2.23
C VAL A 178 -17.02 3.05 -0.85
N SER A 179 -17.73 2.13 -0.19
CA SER A 179 -18.28 2.31 1.15
C SER A 179 -17.18 2.44 2.22
N VAL A 180 -16.20 1.52 2.22
CA VAL A 180 -15.14 1.47 3.24
C VAL A 180 -14.16 2.64 3.10
N LEU A 181 -13.75 2.96 1.87
CA LEU A 181 -12.74 3.99 1.61
C LEU A 181 -13.33 5.40 1.46
N GLY A 182 -14.60 5.53 1.09
CA GLY A 182 -15.16 6.81 0.67
C GLY A 182 -14.63 7.30 -0.68
N ALA A 183 -14.01 6.42 -1.47
CA ALA A 183 -13.36 6.75 -2.74
C ALA A 183 -14.39 6.92 -3.89
N ASN A 184 -14.15 7.88 -4.79
CA ASN A 184 -15.00 8.19 -5.94
C ASN A 184 -14.33 7.96 -7.31
N THR A 185 -13.03 7.65 -7.32
CA THR A 185 -12.23 7.35 -8.50
C THR A 185 -11.33 6.15 -8.22
N PHE A 186 -11.14 5.29 -9.22
CA PHE A 186 -10.31 4.10 -9.06
C PHE A 186 -9.30 3.90 -10.19
N VAL A 187 -8.23 3.16 -9.89
CA VAL A 187 -7.39 2.50 -10.89
C VAL A 187 -7.60 0.99 -10.78
N ALA A 188 -7.73 0.31 -11.93
CA ALA A 188 -7.93 -1.12 -11.97
C ALA A 188 -7.04 -1.80 -13.04
N PRO A 189 -6.58 -3.05 -12.79
CA PRO A 189 -5.84 -3.83 -13.77
C PRO A 189 -6.79 -4.35 -14.86
N LEU A 190 -7.09 -3.50 -15.85
CA LEU A 190 -7.95 -3.77 -17.00
C LEU A 190 -7.09 -4.19 -18.19
N HIS A 191 -6.53 -5.40 -18.11
CA HIS A 191 -5.60 -5.92 -19.11
C HIS A 191 -6.21 -5.95 -20.52
N ALA A 192 -5.37 -5.69 -21.52
CA ALA A 192 -5.69 -5.72 -22.94
C ALA A 192 -4.80 -6.74 -23.67
N SER A 193 -5.38 -7.44 -24.63
CA SER A 193 -4.67 -8.29 -25.58
C SER A 193 -4.27 -7.45 -26.80
N VAL A 194 -3.24 -6.62 -26.63
CA VAL A 194 -2.74 -5.76 -27.70
C VAL A 194 -2.10 -6.63 -28.79
N SER A 195 -2.50 -6.40 -30.04
CA SER A 195 -2.02 -7.16 -31.21
C SER A 195 -1.31 -6.29 -32.23
N LEU A 196 -1.61 -4.99 -32.27
CA LEU A 196 -1.17 -4.07 -33.33
C LEU A 196 -1.67 -4.45 -34.73
N LYS A 197 -2.64 -5.35 -34.83
CA LYS A 197 -3.12 -5.90 -36.12
C LYS A 197 -3.62 -4.80 -37.06
N ASP A 198 -4.34 -3.83 -36.51
CA ASP A 198 -4.98 -2.77 -37.31
C ASP A 198 -4.07 -1.54 -37.47
N GLU A 199 -3.23 -1.26 -36.47
CA GLU A 199 -2.40 -0.05 -36.41
C GLU A 199 -0.98 -0.23 -36.99
N MET A 200 -0.43 -1.45 -36.89
CA MET A 200 0.86 -1.84 -37.44
C MET A 200 0.80 -3.28 -38.01
N PRO A 201 0.01 -3.52 -39.07
CA PRO A 201 -0.16 -4.86 -39.65
C PRO A 201 1.16 -5.51 -40.08
N GLU A 202 2.16 -4.70 -40.45
CA GLU A 202 3.51 -5.13 -40.78
C GLU A 202 4.22 -5.82 -39.59
N VAL A 203 4.00 -5.32 -38.37
CA VAL A 203 4.54 -5.91 -37.13
C VAL A 203 3.76 -7.16 -36.76
N TYR A 204 2.43 -7.09 -36.81
CA TYR A 204 1.57 -8.24 -36.54
C TYR A 204 1.90 -9.44 -37.45
N ALA A 205 2.17 -9.18 -38.73
CA ALA A 205 2.55 -10.21 -39.71
C ALA A 205 3.89 -10.92 -39.39
N LYS A 206 4.75 -10.34 -38.52
CA LYS A 206 5.99 -10.97 -38.05
C LYS A 206 5.80 -11.88 -36.84
N LEU A 207 4.67 -11.81 -36.16
CA LEU A 207 4.35 -12.72 -35.06
C LEU A 207 4.14 -14.15 -35.57
N SER A 208 4.37 -15.14 -34.72
CA SER A 208 4.01 -16.53 -35.03
C SER A 208 2.49 -16.67 -35.19
N SER A 209 2.05 -17.62 -36.01
CA SER A 209 0.62 -17.90 -36.21
C SER A 209 -0.11 -18.16 -34.88
N ASP A 210 0.52 -18.87 -33.95
CA ASP A 210 -0.04 -19.14 -32.63
C ASP A 210 -0.21 -17.86 -31.80
N THR A 211 0.75 -16.94 -31.87
CA THR A 211 0.68 -15.65 -31.18
C THR A 211 -0.39 -14.75 -31.79
N GLN A 212 -0.46 -14.69 -33.12
CA GLN A 212 -1.52 -13.98 -33.83
C GLN A 212 -2.91 -14.46 -33.41
N GLN A 213 -3.13 -15.78 -33.41
CA GLN A 213 -4.39 -16.39 -32.97
C GLN A 213 -4.70 -16.07 -31.50
N ARG A 214 -3.70 -16.19 -30.60
CA ARG A 214 -3.86 -15.90 -29.17
C ARG A 214 -4.28 -14.45 -28.92
N LEU A 215 -3.58 -13.48 -29.52
CA LEU A 215 -3.86 -12.06 -29.30
C LEU A 215 -5.21 -11.66 -29.91
N ALA A 216 -5.51 -12.13 -31.12
CA ALA A 216 -6.80 -11.85 -31.77
C ALA A 216 -7.99 -12.50 -31.04
N ALA A 217 -7.83 -13.71 -30.50
CA ALA A 217 -8.86 -14.37 -29.71
C ALA A 217 -9.06 -13.69 -28.34
N GLY A 218 -7.97 -13.20 -27.73
CA GLY A 218 -8.00 -12.55 -26.43
C GLY A 218 -8.74 -11.22 -26.40
N GLU A 219 -8.74 -10.46 -27.51
CA GLU A 219 -9.35 -9.12 -27.56
C GLU A 219 -10.82 -9.09 -27.13
N ALA A 220 -11.67 -9.94 -27.75
CA ALA A 220 -13.10 -9.92 -27.47
C ALA A 220 -13.41 -10.36 -26.03
N ASP A 221 -12.66 -11.35 -25.53
CA ASP A 221 -12.81 -11.87 -24.16
C ASP A 221 -12.36 -10.84 -23.12
N ASP A 222 -11.23 -10.17 -23.36
CA ASP A 222 -10.70 -9.11 -22.50
C ASP A 222 -11.65 -7.90 -22.48
N MET A 223 -12.14 -7.46 -23.64
CA MET A 223 -13.14 -6.38 -23.72
C MET A 223 -14.42 -6.72 -22.97
N LYS A 224 -14.93 -7.95 -23.11
CA LYS A 224 -16.13 -8.40 -22.39
C LYS A 224 -15.91 -8.43 -20.89
N ARG A 225 -14.77 -8.97 -20.44
CA ARG A 225 -14.39 -9.00 -19.01
C ARG A 225 -14.22 -7.59 -18.44
N ASN A 226 -13.54 -6.71 -19.18
CA ASN A 226 -13.31 -5.33 -18.79
C ASN A 226 -14.62 -4.54 -18.74
N ALA A 227 -15.50 -4.66 -19.75
CA ALA A 227 -16.83 -4.05 -19.74
C ALA A 227 -17.66 -4.48 -18.53
N ALA A 228 -17.62 -5.76 -18.16
CA ALA A 228 -18.32 -6.27 -16.99
C ALA A 228 -17.77 -5.67 -15.68
N LEU A 229 -16.46 -5.48 -15.56
CA LEU A 229 -15.84 -4.86 -14.40
C LEU A 229 -16.08 -3.34 -14.36
N VAL A 230 -15.91 -2.63 -15.47
CA VAL A 230 -16.21 -1.20 -15.60
C VAL A 230 -17.68 -0.93 -15.25
N LYS A 231 -18.60 -1.78 -15.70
CA LYS A 231 -20.01 -1.69 -15.31
C LYS A 231 -20.20 -1.72 -13.79
N LYS A 232 -19.41 -2.51 -13.03
CA LYS A 232 -19.49 -2.52 -11.55
C LYS A 232 -19.06 -1.18 -10.95
N PHE A 233 -18.06 -0.51 -11.53
CA PHE A 233 -17.69 0.85 -11.13
C PHE A 233 -18.81 1.85 -11.42
N HIS A 234 -19.36 1.83 -12.63
CA HIS A 234 -20.48 2.72 -12.99
C HIS A 234 -21.77 2.41 -12.19
N ASP A 235 -22.05 1.15 -11.86
CA ASP A 235 -23.17 0.76 -10.99
C ASP A 235 -22.98 1.29 -9.56
N ALA A 236 -21.74 1.39 -9.08
CA ALA A 236 -21.36 2.07 -7.84
C ALA A 236 -21.25 3.60 -8.00
N ASP A 237 -21.62 4.12 -9.18
CA ASP A 237 -21.53 5.52 -9.61
C ASP A 237 -20.08 6.02 -9.71
N VAL A 238 -19.01 5.23 -9.63
CA VAL A 238 -17.61 5.75 -9.61
C VAL A 238 -16.87 5.73 -10.96
N GLU A 239 -15.85 6.60 -11.09
CA GLU A 239 -14.96 6.61 -12.27
C GLU A 239 -13.83 5.58 -12.12
N VAL A 240 -13.36 5.01 -13.23
CA VAL A 240 -12.24 4.06 -13.25
C VAL A 240 -11.26 4.33 -14.40
N PHE A 241 -9.97 4.27 -14.07
CA PHE A 241 -8.85 4.33 -15.00
C PHE A 241 -8.23 2.94 -15.15
N ALA A 242 -7.84 2.58 -16.37
CA ALA A 242 -7.06 1.38 -16.64
C ALA A 242 -5.59 1.63 -16.33
N ASP A 243 -4.99 0.79 -15.49
CA ASP A 243 -3.55 0.84 -15.23
C ASP A 243 -2.78 0.38 -16.46
N LEU A 244 -1.95 1.26 -17.04
CA LEU A 244 -1.02 0.86 -18.08
C LEU A 244 0.15 0.09 -17.47
N PRO A 245 0.80 -0.80 -18.25
CA PRO A 245 2.03 -1.43 -17.80
C PRO A 245 3.04 -0.39 -17.31
N TYR A 246 3.72 -0.71 -16.21
CA TYR A 246 4.59 0.24 -15.53
C TYR A 246 5.76 0.70 -16.42
N GLY A 247 6.00 2.02 -16.51
CA GLY A 247 7.12 2.61 -17.25
C GLY A 247 6.89 2.77 -18.76
N ASN A 248 7.97 2.69 -19.55
CA ASN A 248 8.03 2.73 -21.02
C ASN A 248 8.93 1.59 -21.57
N ASN A 249 8.98 0.43 -20.90
CA ASN A 249 9.84 -0.66 -21.33
C ASN A 249 9.07 -1.67 -22.18
N PHE A 250 8.98 -1.41 -23.48
CA PHE A 250 8.20 -2.22 -24.40
C PHE A 250 8.62 -3.71 -24.43
N SER A 251 9.92 -3.99 -24.26
CA SER A 251 10.43 -5.37 -24.19
C SER A 251 9.90 -6.16 -22.99
N ARG A 252 9.45 -5.48 -21.92
CA ARG A 252 8.79 -6.11 -20.77
C ARG A 252 7.27 -6.14 -20.92
N TRP A 253 6.71 -5.16 -21.61
CA TRP A 253 5.27 -5.09 -21.84
C TRP A 253 4.79 -6.22 -22.74
N SER A 254 5.50 -6.44 -23.84
CA SER A 254 5.26 -7.55 -24.75
C SER A 254 6.55 -7.95 -25.46
N PRO A 255 7.27 -8.98 -24.95
CA PRO A 255 8.47 -9.49 -25.60
C PRO A 255 8.24 -9.90 -27.07
N GLU A 256 7.10 -10.49 -27.38
CA GLU A 256 6.81 -10.97 -28.74
C GLU A 256 6.56 -9.81 -29.73
N LEU A 257 5.81 -8.78 -29.32
CA LEU A 257 5.62 -7.58 -30.15
C LEU A 257 6.92 -6.79 -30.29
N TYR A 258 7.76 -6.78 -29.25
CA TYR A 258 9.07 -6.13 -29.30
C TYR A 258 9.98 -6.75 -30.36
N GLU A 259 10.14 -8.08 -30.35
CA GLU A 259 10.96 -8.79 -31.34
C GLU A 259 10.38 -8.66 -32.76
N ALA A 260 9.06 -8.77 -32.90
CA ALA A 260 8.38 -8.56 -34.17
C ALA A 260 8.58 -7.13 -34.71
N PHE A 261 8.51 -6.12 -33.84
CA PHE A 261 8.73 -4.74 -34.21
C PHE A 261 10.17 -4.50 -34.67
N LEU A 262 11.18 -5.01 -33.96
CA LEU A 262 12.58 -4.87 -34.38
C LEU A 262 12.91 -5.61 -35.68
N ALA A 263 12.18 -6.68 -36.00
CA ALA A 263 12.32 -7.36 -37.29
C ALA A 263 11.79 -6.51 -38.47
N VAL A 264 10.87 -5.56 -38.21
CA VAL A 264 10.35 -4.61 -39.20
C VAL A 264 11.15 -3.30 -39.21
N CYS A 265 11.46 -2.78 -38.03
CA CYS A 265 12.10 -1.49 -37.79
C CYS A 265 13.40 -1.67 -37.00
N PRO A 266 14.46 -2.30 -37.58
CA PRO A 266 15.70 -2.57 -36.85
C PRO A 266 16.43 -1.30 -36.40
N SER A 267 16.23 -0.17 -37.09
CA SER A 267 16.79 1.14 -36.70
C SER A 267 16.23 1.69 -35.39
N ALA A 268 15.09 1.17 -34.93
CA ALA A 268 14.45 1.58 -33.69
C ALA A 268 15.05 0.88 -32.45
N LYS A 269 16.04 -0.02 -32.61
CA LYS A 269 16.76 -0.61 -31.48
C LYS A 269 17.47 0.49 -30.69
N GLY A 270 17.23 0.53 -29.37
CA GLY A 270 17.92 1.46 -28.49
C GLY A 270 19.35 1.04 -28.17
N VAL A 271 20.15 2.01 -27.75
CA VAL A 271 21.54 1.83 -27.30
C VAL A 271 21.57 2.15 -25.81
N PRO A 272 21.82 1.19 -24.92
CA PRO A 272 21.94 1.45 -23.48
C PRO A 272 23.27 2.17 -23.17
N GLU A 273 23.35 2.83 -22.02
CA GLU A 273 24.62 3.33 -21.49
C GLU A 273 25.54 2.18 -21.09
N ASP A 274 26.85 2.39 -21.20
CA ASP A 274 27.83 1.45 -20.67
C ASP A 274 27.64 1.32 -19.15
N HIS A 275 27.50 0.07 -18.67
CA HIS A 275 27.25 -0.28 -17.27
C HIS A 275 25.90 0.14 -16.68
N SER A 276 24.99 0.74 -17.48
CA SER A 276 23.60 0.92 -17.03
C SER A 276 22.84 -0.41 -17.13
N TRP A 277 22.05 -0.69 -16.11
CA TRP A 277 21.08 -1.78 -16.14
C TRP A 277 19.72 -1.33 -16.71
N GLU A 278 19.57 -0.04 -17.00
CA GLU A 278 18.43 0.52 -17.71
C GLU A 278 18.44 -0.01 -19.15
N LYS A 279 17.32 -0.62 -19.53
CA LYS A 279 17.22 -1.31 -20.80
C LYS A 279 16.66 -0.34 -21.81
N ALA A 280 17.53 0.38 -22.51
CA ALA A 280 17.18 1.18 -23.68
C ALA A 280 16.63 0.28 -24.80
N ALA A 281 15.42 -0.22 -24.61
CA ALA A 281 14.86 -1.27 -25.44
C ALA A 281 14.65 -0.76 -26.87
N LEU A 282 14.20 0.50 -26.99
CA LEU A 282 13.91 1.19 -28.24
C LEU A 282 14.61 2.55 -28.27
N CYS A 283 14.70 3.18 -29.43
CA CYS A 283 15.29 4.51 -29.61
C CYS A 283 14.19 5.56 -29.79
N PRO A 284 14.01 6.52 -28.85
CA PRO A 284 12.95 7.53 -28.93
C PRO A 284 13.19 8.54 -30.06
N SER A 285 14.39 8.57 -30.64
CA SER A 285 14.69 9.36 -31.84
C SER A 285 14.25 8.69 -33.14
N ASP A 286 13.83 7.43 -33.10
CA ASP A 286 13.26 6.74 -34.24
C ASP A 286 11.73 6.97 -34.25
N PRO A 287 11.15 7.59 -35.31
CA PRO A 287 9.71 7.83 -35.36
C PRO A 287 8.85 6.56 -35.26
N ALA A 288 9.40 5.40 -35.66
CA ALA A 288 8.68 4.13 -35.56
C ALA A 288 8.43 3.73 -34.10
N THR A 289 9.30 4.16 -33.16
CA THR A 289 9.12 3.92 -31.72
C THR A 289 7.85 4.61 -31.22
N TRP A 290 7.63 5.88 -31.56
CA TRP A 290 6.42 6.57 -31.12
C TRP A 290 5.15 6.02 -31.78
N LYS A 291 5.22 5.65 -33.07
CA LYS A 291 4.11 4.95 -33.75
C LYS A 291 3.71 3.67 -32.99
N LEU A 292 4.69 2.91 -32.51
CA LEU A 292 4.46 1.70 -31.71
C LEU A 292 3.78 1.99 -30.38
N PHE A 293 4.29 2.95 -29.60
CA PHE A 293 3.70 3.32 -28.31
C PHE A 293 2.29 3.89 -28.46
N GLU A 294 2.06 4.76 -29.44
CA GLU A 294 0.73 5.30 -29.72
C GLU A 294 -0.27 4.21 -30.09
N ALA A 295 0.11 3.28 -30.96
CA ALA A 295 -0.72 2.14 -31.35
C ALA A 295 -1.06 1.26 -30.15
N TYR A 296 -0.06 0.93 -29.33
CA TYR A 296 -0.23 0.12 -28.13
C TYR A 296 -1.18 0.79 -27.13
N VAL A 297 -0.94 2.07 -26.81
CA VAL A 297 -1.75 2.85 -25.87
C VAL A 297 -3.19 2.99 -26.37
N ARG A 298 -3.39 3.21 -27.67
CA ARG A 298 -4.74 3.30 -28.26
C ARG A 298 -5.50 1.98 -28.17
N GLU A 299 -4.85 0.86 -28.44
CA GLU A 299 -5.46 -0.46 -28.26
C GLU A 299 -5.79 -0.74 -26.78
N CYS A 300 -4.88 -0.44 -25.85
CA CYS A 300 -5.16 -0.53 -24.41
C CYS A 300 -6.36 0.34 -24.00
N ALA A 301 -6.38 1.60 -24.42
CA ALA A 301 -7.44 2.55 -24.11
C ALA A 301 -8.80 2.03 -24.62
N ARG A 302 -8.85 1.55 -25.87
CA ARG A 302 -10.04 0.94 -26.47
C ARG A 302 -10.48 -0.31 -25.71
N GLN A 303 -9.60 -1.28 -25.51
CA GLN A 303 -9.95 -2.58 -24.94
C GLN A 303 -10.27 -2.53 -23.43
N SER A 304 -9.73 -1.55 -22.71
CA SER A 304 -9.99 -1.39 -21.27
C SER A 304 -11.43 -1.05 -20.92
N GLN A 305 -12.18 -0.44 -21.85
CA GLN A 305 -13.55 0.07 -21.62
C GLN A 305 -13.67 1.13 -20.49
N ALA A 306 -12.55 1.52 -19.88
CA ALA A 306 -12.48 2.45 -18.75
C ALA A 306 -12.77 3.91 -19.16
N ASP A 307 -12.96 4.79 -18.17
CA ASP A 307 -13.15 6.23 -18.40
C ASP A 307 -11.84 6.93 -18.82
N GLY A 308 -10.70 6.30 -18.51
CA GLY A 308 -9.37 6.78 -18.86
C GLY A 308 -8.28 5.72 -18.71
N VAL A 309 -7.04 6.13 -18.96
CA VAL A 309 -5.84 5.34 -18.67
C VAL A 309 -4.97 6.07 -17.67
N ALA A 310 -4.35 5.33 -16.75
CA ALA A 310 -3.38 5.84 -15.80
C ALA A 310 -1.98 5.37 -16.24
N CYS A 311 -1.00 6.28 -16.24
CA CYS A 311 0.37 5.97 -16.58
C CYS A 311 1.33 6.38 -15.45
N THR A 312 2.38 5.57 -15.26
CA THR A 312 3.52 5.90 -14.40
C THR A 312 4.78 5.80 -15.25
N PHE A 313 5.55 6.88 -15.30
CA PHE A 313 6.82 6.91 -16.01
C PHE A 313 7.97 6.78 -15.03
N TRP A 314 8.60 5.61 -15.02
CA TRP A 314 9.75 5.32 -14.18
C TRP A 314 10.99 5.18 -15.05
N ASP A 315 12.06 5.88 -14.70
CA ASP A 315 13.39 5.92 -15.32
C ASP A 315 14.02 4.53 -15.50
N GLN A 316 13.89 3.60 -14.54
CA GLN A 316 14.27 2.18 -14.73
C GLN A 316 13.67 1.52 -15.97
N PHE A 317 12.51 2.04 -16.37
CA PHE A 317 11.70 1.57 -17.47
C PHE A 317 11.51 2.66 -18.52
N GLY A 318 12.29 3.74 -18.48
CA GLY A 318 12.35 4.72 -19.56
C GLY A 318 12.90 4.09 -20.83
N ILE A 319 12.78 4.82 -21.93
CA ILE A 319 13.41 4.45 -23.19
C ILE A 319 14.92 4.77 -23.12
N PHE A 320 15.32 5.80 -22.36
CA PHE A 320 16.68 6.23 -21.96
C PHE A 320 17.81 5.69 -22.85
N CYS A 321 17.90 6.24 -24.05
CA CYS A 321 18.72 5.69 -25.13
C CYS A 321 19.89 6.63 -25.47
N HIS A 322 21.09 6.07 -25.56
CA HIS A 322 22.36 6.76 -25.86
C HIS A 322 22.75 6.69 -27.34
N ASP A 323 21.79 6.40 -28.24
CA ASP A 323 22.02 6.48 -29.68
C ASP A 323 22.45 7.90 -30.08
N PRO A 324 23.39 8.08 -31.02
CA PRO A 324 23.83 9.41 -31.46
C PRO A 324 22.69 10.34 -31.88
N ARG A 325 21.57 9.81 -32.38
CA ARG A 325 20.37 10.60 -32.71
C ARG A 325 19.72 11.20 -31.45
N CYS A 326 19.67 10.44 -30.36
CA CYS A 326 19.15 10.91 -29.07
C CYS A 326 20.03 11.99 -28.47
N GLN A 327 21.35 11.81 -28.53
CA GLN A 327 22.32 12.83 -28.07
C GLN A 327 22.20 14.13 -28.88
N GLN A 328 21.90 14.03 -30.19
CA GLN A 328 21.73 15.19 -31.05
C GLN A 328 20.44 15.97 -30.79
N ASN A 329 19.34 15.29 -30.45
CA ASN A 329 18.04 15.94 -30.22
C ASN A 329 17.66 16.09 -28.74
N GLY A 330 18.50 15.61 -27.82
CA GLY A 330 18.33 15.70 -26.37
C GLY A 330 17.35 14.70 -25.77
N LEU A 331 16.91 13.67 -26.51
CA LEU A 331 16.06 12.59 -25.99
C LEU A 331 16.83 11.53 -25.17
N ASP A 332 18.15 11.68 -25.07
CA ASP A 332 18.99 11.01 -24.08
C ASP A 332 18.85 11.63 -22.68
N GLN A 333 18.12 12.75 -22.55
CA GLN A 333 17.79 13.36 -21.27
C GLN A 333 16.38 12.96 -20.83
N PHE A 334 16.27 12.33 -19.66
CA PHE A 334 15.00 11.79 -19.14
C PHE A 334 13.85 12.82 -19.12
N LYS A 335 14.10 14.08 -18.75
CA LYS A 335 13.07 15.14 -18.75
C LYS A 335 12.46 15.42 -20.14
N ASN A 336 13.26 15.32 -21.19
CA ASN A 336 12.80 15.51 -22.57
C ASN A 336 12.05 14.27 -23.08
N GLU A 337 12.56 13.08 -22.77
CA GLU A 337 11.87 11.81 -23.06
C GLU A 337 10.51 11.76 -22.38
N LEU A 338 10.44 12.10 -21.08
CA LEU A 338 9.23 12.14 -20.28
C LEU A 338 8.17 13.06 -20.90
N HIS A 339 8.56 14.27 -21.28
CA HIS A 339 7.69 15.21 -21.99
C HIS A 339 7.17 14.64 -23.32
N ALA A 340 8.05 14.02 -24.12
CA ALA A 340 7.67 13.40 -25.38
C ALA A 340 6.68 12.25 -25.16
N ALA A 341 6.96 11.34 -24.22
CA ALA A 341 6.10 10.21 -23.90
C ALA A 341 4.70 10.67 -23.51
N ILE A 342 4.57 11.64 -22.61
CA ILE A 342 3.27 12.16 -22.17
C ILE A 342 2.51 12.80 -23.33
N SER A 343 3.21 13.55 -24.20
CA SER A 343 2.61 14.16 -25.39
C SER A 343 2.05 13.11 -26.35
N HIS A 344 2.81 12.05 -26.64
CA HIS A 344 2.38 10.94 -27.50
C HIS A 344 1.22 10.15 -26.88
N TYR A 345 1.24 9.90 -25.56
CA TYR A 345 0.17 9.18 -24.87
C TYR A 345 -1.12 10.00 -24.88
N TYR A 346 -1.03 11.31 -24.62
CA TYR A 346 -2.19 12.19 -24.69
C TYR A 346 -2.79 12.20 -26.11
N ALA A 347 -1.96 12.35 -27.14
CA ALA A 347 -2.39 12.32 -28.54
C ALA A 347 -3.03 10.97 -28.94
N ALA A 348 -2.56 9.85 -28.38
CA ALA A 348 -3.14 8.53 -28.62
C ALA A 348 -4.50 8.33 -27.92
N VAL A 349 -4.67 8.89 -26.72
CA VAL A 349 -5.86 8.69 -25.87
C VAL A 349 -6.98 9.67 -26.22
N GLN A 350 -6.67 10.95 -26.46
CA GLN A 350 -7.66 12.02 -26.62
C GLN A 350 -8.72 11.74 -27.71
N PRO A 351 -8.37 11.23 -28.91
CA PRO A 351 -9.36 10.95 -29.96
C PRO A 351 -10.39 9.88 -29.58
N THR A 352 -10.10 9.07 -28.55
CA THR A 352 -11.02 8.05 -28.05
C THR A 352 -12.04 8.58 -27.03
N GLY A 353 -11.97 9.88 -26.68
CA GLY A 353 -12.83 10.50 -25.67
C GLY A 353 -12.48 10.12 -24.22
N LYS A 354 -11.35 9.45 -24.01
CA LYS A 354 -10.88 8.98 -22.70
C LYS A 354 -9.94 9.99 -22.04
N LYS A 355 -9.84 9.92 -20.71
CA LYS A 355 -8.92 10.76 -19.92
C LYS A 355 -7.52 10.11 -19.81
N LEU A 356 -6.49 10.94 -19.65
CA LEU A 356 -5.15 10.51 -19.27
C LEU A 356 -4.88 10.98 -17.84
N HIS A 357 -4.49 10.05 -16.97
CA HIS A 357 -4.05 10.32 -15.60
C HIS A 357 -2.56 10.00 -15.47
N LEU A 358 -1.79 10.94 -14.92
CA LEU A 358 -0.34 10.87 -14.85
C LEU A 358 0.13 10.76 -13.40
N ARG A 359 0.86 9.71 -13.08
CA ARG A 359 1.61 9.61 -11.83
C ARG A 359 3.01 10.23 -11.99
N THR A 360 3.26 11.32 -11.27
CA THR A 360 4.49 12.12 -11.28
C THR A 360 5.62 11.54 -10.44
N TRP A 361 5.71 10.20 -10.37
CA TRP A 361 6.79 9.52 -9.67
C TRP A 361 7.92 9.15 -10.63
N SER A 362 9.13 9.64 -10.35
CA SER A 362 10.38 9.24 -11.01
C SER A 362 11.41 8.92 -9.93
N SER A 363 12.25 7.90 -10.15
CA SER A 363 13.36 7.59 -9.25
C SER A 363 14.62 8.43 -9.44
N GLY A 364 14.51 9.55 -10.15
CA GLY A 364 15.64 10.47 -10.33
C GLY A 364 16.64 9.98 -11.37
N CYS A 365 17.82 10.59 -11.42
CA CYS A 365 18.90 10.05 -12.27
C CYS A 365 19.63 8.93 -11.50
N PRO A 366 19.91 7.79 -12.13
CA PRO A 366 20.81 6.82 -11.53
C PRO A 366 22.19 7.43 -11.23
N HIS A 367 22.82 6.98 -10.16
CA HIS A 367 24.17 7.41 -9.81
C HIS A 367 24.94 6.32 -9.06
N TRP A 368 26.26 6.44 -9.09
CA TRP A 368 27.15 5.58 -8.34
C TRP A 368 27.15 5.94 -6.85
N LEU A 369 26.81 4.98 -6.00
CA LEU A 369 27.10 4.97 -4.57
C LEU A 369 28.12 3.87 -4.29
N GLY A 370 29.40 4.23 -4.28
CA GLY A 370 30.49 3.26 -4.18
C GLY A 370 30.57 2.41 -5.45
N ASP A 371 30.47 1.09 -5.30
CA ASP A 371 30.43 0.11 -6.40
C ASP A 371 29.01 -0.26 -6.84
N GLN A 372 27.98 0.41 -6.31
CA GLN A 372 26.58 0.16 -6.66
C GLN A 372 26.00 1.32 -7.49
N TYR A 373 25.33 0.98 -8.58
CA TYR A 373 24.53 1.92 -9.38
C TYR A 373 23.10 1.93 -8.81
N VAL A 374 22.72 3.02 -8.15
CA VAL A 374 21.45 3.15 -7.43
C VAL A 374 20.58 4.28 -8.00
N HIS A 375 19.29 4.26 -7.65
CA HIS A 375 18.36 5.35 -7.90
C HIS A 375 17.95 5.93 -6.56
N ALA A 376 18.23 7.22 -6.34
CA ALA A 376 17.67 7.94 -5.21
C ALA A 376 16.47 8.77 -5.74
N PRO A 377 15.23 8.37 -5.41
CA PRO A 377 14.02 9.02 -5.90
C PRO A 377 13.92 10.47 -5.42
N GLY A 378 13.63 11.42 -6.32
CA GLY A 378 13.31 12.81 -5.94
C GLY A 378 14.17 13.92 -6.57
N TYR A 379 15.27 13.60 -7.26
CA TYR A 379 16.16 14.56 -7.94
C TYR A 379 16.64 14.04 -9.30
N SER A 380 16.71 14.90 -10.32
CA SER A 380 17.44 14.58 -11.55
C SER A 380 18.88 15.09 -11.47
N ASN A 381 19.86 14.20 -11.64
CA ASN A 381 21.27 14.49 -11.43
C ASN A 381 21.56 15.11 -10.04
N PHE A 382 22.82 15.26 -9.65
CA PHE A 382 23.20 15.81 -8.33
C PHE A 382 22.77 17.28 -8.09
N SER A 383 21.92 17.89 -8.93
CA SER A 383 21.61 19.32 -8.88
C SER A 383 20.21 19.76 -9.30
N GLU A 384 19.37 18.92 -9.93
CA GLU A 384 18.02 19.36 -10.34
C GLU A 384 16.95 18.88 -9.34
N SER A 385 16.08 19.81 -8.95
CA SER A 385 14.91 19.59 -8.09
C SER A 385 13.81 18.79 -8.78
N HIS A 386 12.93 18.17 -7.99
CA HIS A 386 11.74 17.47 -8.51
C HIS A 386 10.87 18.38 -9.40
N TYR A 387 10.80 19.68 -9.13
CA TYR A 387 10.10 20.63 -9.99
C TYR A 387 10.78 20.80 -11.34
N GLU A 388 12.11 20.91 -11.41
CA GLU A 388 12.83 21.09 -12.67
C GLU A 388 12.61 19.92 -13.62
N LEU A 389 12.56 18.69 -13.10
CA LEU A 389 12.23 17.49 -13.88
C LEU A 389 10.84 17.57 -14.54
N TRP A 390 9.83 18.00 -13.79
CA TRP A 390 8.42 18.00 -14.23
C TRP A 390 7.96 19.33 -14.84
N SER A 391 8.71 20.42 -14.68
CA SER A 391 8.31 21.80 -15.04
C SER A 391 7.85 21.94 -16.49
N ARG A 392 8.56 21.30 -17.41
CA ARG A 392 8.21 21.29 -18.83
C ARG A 392 6.91 20.54 -19.08
N VAL A 393 6.73 19.36 -18.48
CA VAL A 393 5.47 18.61 -18.56
C VAL A 393 4.31 19.46 -18.02
N ILE A 394 4.50 20.09 -16.86
CA ILE A 394 3.48 20.95 -16.22
C ILE A 394 3.09 22.11 -17.13
N THR A 395 4.06 22.74 -17.78
CA THR A 395 3.83 23.95 -18.60
C THR A 395 3.26 23.63 -19.97
N ASP A 396 3.74 22.57 -20.61
CA ASP A 396 3.53 22.33 -22.04
C ASP A 396 2.40 21.32 -22.33
N THR A 397 1.97 20.53 -21.34
CA THR A 397 0.92 19.52 -21.53
C THR A 397 -0.49 20.03 -21.20
N PRO A 398 -1.55 19.43 -21.78
CA PRO A 398 -2.93 19.85 -21.56
C PRO A 398 -3.34 19.83 -20.08
N LYS A 399 -3.90 20.96 -19.61
CA LYS A 399 -4.24 21.22 -18.20
C LYS A 399 -5.29 20.28 -17.60
N GLU A 400 -5.99 19.51 -18.41
CA GLU A 400 -6.99 18.54 -17.97
C GLU A 400 -6.39 17.22 -17.48
N ILE A 401 -5.09 16.98 -17.67
CA ILE A 401 -4.39 15.78 -17.20
C ILE A 401 -4.22 15.86 -15.68
N PRO A 402 -4.84 14.99 -14.88
CA PRO A 402 -4.58 14.95 -13.45
C PRO A 402 -3.15 14.48 -13.18
N MET A 403 -2.46 15.17 -12.28
CA MET A 403 -1.10 14.84 -11.83
C MET A 403 -1.13 14.28 -10.41
N GLN A 404 -0.82 13.00 -10.28
CA GLN A 404 -0.71 12.31 -9.00
C GLN A 404 0.73 12.33 -8.49
N THR A 405 0.97 12.90 -7.32
CA THR A 405 2.29 13.06 -6.71
C THR A 405 2.33 12.39 -5.35
N LYS A 406 3.30 11.51 -5.12
CA LYS A 406 3.55 10.94 -3.78
C LYS A 406 3.68 12.06 -2.75
N VAL A 407 3.08 11.86 -1.58
CA VAL A 407 3.14 12.83 -0.48
C VAL A 407 4.57 13.04 0.03
N TYR A 408 5.43 12.06 -0.22
CA TYR A 408 6.83 12.05 0.15
C TYR A 408 7.76 12.31 -1.03
N HIS A 409 8.89 12.94 -0.72
CA HIS A 409 9.91 13.37 -1.68
C HIS A 409 10.84 12.23 -2.14
N SER A 410 10.77 11.06 -1.52
CA SER A 410 11.58 9.89 -1.83
C SER A 410 10.71 8.65 -2.12
N ASP A 411 11.16 7.43 -1.86
CA ASP A 411 10.35 6.23 -2.02
C ASP A 411 10.09 5.52 -0.68
N CYS A 412 8.92 5.82 -0.11
CA CYS A 412 8.29 5.10 0.98
C CYS A 412 9.10 5.02 2.29
N GLU A 413 10.01 5.94 2.57
CA GLU A 413 10.76 5.91 3.83
C GLU A 413 9.83 5.92 5.06
N PRO A 414 10.21 5.32 6.21
CA PRO A 414 9.40 5.37 7.44
C PRO A 414 9.12 6.79 7.94
N ASP A 415 10.11 7.68 7.80
CA ASP A 415 9.97 9.12 8.06
C ASP A 415 10.37 9.86 6.78
N PRO A 416 9.50 9.97 5.76
CA PRO A 416 9.88 10.65 4.55
C PRO A 416 9.72 12.17 4.70
N ARG A 417 10.51 12.93 3.93
CA ARG A 417 10.26 14.36 3.77
C ARG A 417 9.03 14.59 2.90
N PHE A 418 8.27 15.63 3.18
CA PHE A 418 7.15 16.06 2.34
C PHE A 418 7.63 16.43 0.93
N SER A 419 6.87 16.04 -0.10
CA SER A 419 7.19 16.30 -1.50
C SER A 419 7.24 17.80 -1.82
N THR A 420 8.29 18.23 -2.49
CA THR A 420 8.46 19.62 -2.96
C THR A 420 7.72 19.92 -4.26
N LEU A 421 7.10 18.91 -4.91
CA LEU A 421 6.35 19.09 -6.15
C LEU A 421 4.87 19.43 -5.91
N LEU A 422 4.31 19.02 -4.77
CA LEU A 422 2.91 19.29 -4.42
C LEU A 422 2.62 20.80 -4.34
N GLY A 423 1.55 21.24 -5.00
CA GLY A 423 1.15 22.64 -5.12
C GLY A 423 1.80 23.37 -6.30
N HIS A 424 2.67 22.70 -7.07
CA HIS A 424 3.41 23.29 -8.18
C HIS A 424 2.95 22.80 -9.57
N CYS A 425 1.93 21.95 -9.64
CA CYS A 425 1.46 21.39 -10.91
C CYS A 425 0.30 22.19 -11.52
N LYS A 426 -0.08 23.35 -10.98
CA LYS A 426 -1.07 24.22 -11.63
C LYS A 426 -0.64 24.55 -13.08
N PRO A 427 -1.56 24.52 -14.06
CA PRO A 427 -3.02 24.47 -13.91
C PRO A 427 -3.66 23.07 -13.81
N HIS A 428 -2.88 22.00 -13.72
CA HIS A 428 -3.38 20.62 -13.66
C HIS A 428 -4.11 20.32 -12.33
N PRO A 429 -5.15 19.46 -12.32
CA PRO A 429 -5.66 18.87 -11.08
C PRO A 429 -4.58 18.06 -10.39
N GLU A 430 -4.33 18.34 -9.11
CA GLU A 430 -3.32 17.62 -8.32
C GLU A 430 -3.97 16.55 -7.45
N ILE A 431 -3.34 15.38 -7.36
CA ILE A 431 -3.75 14.27 -6.50
C ILE A 431 -2.55 13.89 -5.62
N VAL A 432 -2.66 14.03 -4.31
CA VAL A 432 -1.60 13.57 -3.39
C VAL A 432 -1.70 12.06 -3.16
N GLU A 433 -0.62 11.31 -3.36
CA GLU A 433 -0.59 9.84 -3.23
C GLU A 433 -0.01 9.36 -1.90
N TYR A 434 -0.71 8.41 -1.30
CA TYR A 434 -0.32 7.67 -0.10
C TYR A 434 -0.20 6.17 -0.41
N GLN A 435 0.94 5.58 -0.06
CA GLN A 435 1.18 4.16 -0.23
C GLN A 435 1.12 3.45 1.12
N MET A 436 0.02 2.74 1.37
CA MET A 436 -0.26 2.06 2.65
C MET A 436 -0.05 0.54 2.53
N VAL A 437 1.16 0.15 2.08
CA VAL A 437 1.51 -1.26 1.80
C VAL A 437 2.60 -1.83 2.71
N GLY A 438 3.07 -1.02 3.66
CA GLY A 438 4.00 -1.42 4.73
C GLY A 438 5.40 -1.78 4.23
N GLN A 439 5.71 -1.51 2.96
CA GLN A 439 6.89 -1.99 2.25
C GLN A 439 8.21 -1.83 3.04
N THR A 440 8.34 -0.69 3.71
CA THR A 440 9.53 -0.19 4.41
C THR A 440 9.43 -0.22 5.94
N ILE A 441 8.29 -0.65 6.47
CA ILE A 441 7.97 -0.71 7.90
C ILE A 441 7.44 -2.09 8.30
N GLY A 442 8.04 -3.15 7.75
CA GLY A 442 7.78 -4.54 8.14
C GLY A 442 6.82 -5.32 7.25
N ARG A 443 6.45 -4.80 6.08
CA ARG A 443 5.51 -5.39 5.12
C ARG A 443 4.17 -5.78 5.74
N HIS A 444 3.70 -5.01 6.73
CA HIS A 444 2.49 -5.31 7.52
C HIS A 444 2.50 -6.60 8.34
N TYR A 445 3.63 -7.29 8.45
CA TYR A 445 3.75 -8.36 9.47
C TYR A 445 3.69 -7.77 10.89
N PHE A 446 4.20 -6.55 11.05
CA PHE A 446 4.28 -5.85 12.33
C PHE A 446 3.14 -4.82 12.49
N PRO A 447 2.76 -4.49 13.74
CA PRO A 447 1.98 -3.28 14.02
C PRO A 447 2.82 -2.05 13.68
N ALA A 448 2.49 -1.35 12.59
CA ALA A 448 3.26 -0.20 12.12
C ALA A 448 2.33 0.87 11.54
N ALA A 449 1.76 1.69 12.42
CA ALA A 449 0.85 2.75 12.03
C ALA A 449 1.59 3.97 11.43
N THR A 450 0.87 4.77 10.64
CA THR A 450 1.35 6.00 9.97
C THR A 450 0.36 7.17 10.12
N VAL A 451 -0.46 7.15 11.17
CA VAL A 451 -1.61 8.04 11.35
C VAL A 451 -1.20 9.49 11.57
N ALA A 452 -0.20 9.75 12.43
CA ALA A 452 0.24 11.10 12.72
C ALA A 452 0.92 11.74 11.50
N TYR A 453 1.76 10.99 10.80
CA TYR A 453 2.35 11.42 9.54
C TYR A 453 1.28 11.70 8.48
N THR A 454 0.30 10.80 8.33
CA THR A 454 -0.83 10.99 7.39
C THR A 454 -1.65 12.23 7.74
N ALA A 455 -1.97 12.46 9.01
CA ALA A 455 -2.73 13.65 9.46
C ALA A 455 -2.00 14.95 9.14
N TRP A 456 -0.72 15.04 9.49
CA TRP A 456 0.10 16.22 9.21
C TRP A 456 0.22 16.49 7.71
N THR A 457 0.54 15.46 6.93
CA THR A 457 0.76 15.60 5.49
C THR A 457 -0.53 15.84 4.71
N MET A 458 -1.66 15.25 5.11
CA MET A 458 -2.96 15.49 4.46
C MET A 458 -3.40 16.94 4.61
N LYS A 459 -3.24 17.50 5.82
CA LYS A 459 -3.52 18.91 6.07
C LYS A 459 -2.64 19.81 5.19
N LYS A 460 -1.33 19.56 5.18
CA LYS A 460 -0.38 20.33 4.37
C LYS A 460 -0.66 20.22 2.87
N ALA A 461 -0.94 19.02 2.37
CA ALA A 461 -1.27 18.78 0.97
C ALA A 461 -2.55 19.52 0.59
N HIS A 462 -3.61 19.43 1.40
CA HIS A 462 -4.85 20.17 1.17
C HIS A 462 -4.61 21.67 1.09
N ASP A 463 -3.83 22.25 2.01
CA ASP A 463 -3.57 23.70 2.03
C ASP A 463 -2.80 24.16 0.77
N LEU A 464 -2.05 23.28 0.11
CA LEU A 464 -1.32 23.56 -1.13
C LEU A 464 -2.18 23.36 -2.39
N ILE A 465 -2.89 22.24 -2.50
CA ILE A 465 -3.62 21.86 -3.72
C ILE A 465 -5.08 22.35 -3.72
N GLY A 466 -5.63 22.67 -2.55
CA GLY A 466 -7.00 23.13 -2.38
C GLY A 466 -8.04 22.01 -2.42
N SER A 467 -9.29 22.38 -2.14
CA SER A 467 -10.42 21.45 -1.99
C SER A 467 -10.89 20.79 -3.29
N ASP A 468 -10.47 21.33 -4.44
CA ASP A 468 -10.75 20.74 -5.75
C ASP A 468 -9.67 19.72 -6.17
N GLY A 469 -8.59 19.61 -5.39
CA GLY A 469 -7.59 18.58 -5.54
C GLY A 469 -8.04 17.21 -5.05
N GLY A 470 -7.13 16.24 -5.12
CA GLY A 470 -7.38 14.87 -4.76
C GLY A 470 -6.41 14.27 -3.76
N ALA A 471 -6.80 13.15 -3.18
CA ALA A 471 -5.94 12.25 -2.44
C ALA A 471 -6.10 10.83 -2.99
N GLN A 472 -5.01 10.07 -3.07
CA GLN A 472 -4.97 8.69 -3.52
C GLN A 472 -4.46 7.77 -2.41
N ILE A 473 -5.03 6.57 -2.32
CA ILE A 473 -4.54 5.48 -1.47
C ILE A 473 -4.29 4.22 -2.28
N THR A 474 -3.14 3.59 -2.03
CA THR A 474 -2.84 2.22 -2.48
C THR A 474 -2.81 1.28 -1.27
N PRO A 475 -3.94 0.62 -0.94
CA PRO A 475 -4.00 -0.35 0.15
C PRO A 475 -3.54 -1.73 -0.33
N GLY A 476 -2.81 -2.47 0.51
CA GLY A 476 -2.40 -3.85 0.20
C GLY A 476 -1.19 -4.32 1.00
N GLY A 477 -0.63 -5.46 0.64
CA GLY A 477 0.58 -6.01 1.25
C GLY A 477 1.68 -6.23 0.21
N THR A 478 2.90 -5.76 0.49
CA THR A 478 4.05 -6.05 -0.38
C THR A 478 4.66 -7.42 -0.06
N MET A 479 4.87 -8.24 -1.09
CA MET A 479 5.45 -9.58 -0.97
C MET A 479 4.71 -10.48 0.02
N GLN A 480 3.39 -10.34 0.08
CA GLN A 480 2.52 -11.21 0.86
C GLN A 480 1.57 -11.96 -0.08
N SER A 481 1.23 -13.19 0.27
CA SER A 481 0.17 -13.96 -0.38
C SER A 481 -1.06 -13.93 0.51
N ASN A 482 -2.26 -13.88 -0.09
CA ASN A 482 -3.53 -14.04 0.64
C ASN A 482 -3.82 -12.95 1.68
N TYR A 483 -3.12 -11.82 1.61
CA TYR A 483 -3.24 -10.73 2.57
C TYR A 483 -4.37 -9.78 2.19
N ASP A 484 -5.24 -9.50 3.15
CA ASP A 484 -6.31 -8.52 3.09
C ASP A 484 -6.05 -7.42 4.14
N MET A 485 -5.72 -6.21 3.66
CA MET A 485 -5.52 -5.04 4.51
C MET A 485 -6.82 -4.56 5.17
N TYR A 486 -7.97 -4.73 4.53
CA TYR A 486 -9.25 -4.27 5.06
C TYR A 486 -9.69 -5.11 6.27
N ALA A 487 -9.26 -6.37 6.33
CA ALA A 487 -9.48 -7.28 7.45
C ALA A 487 -8.36 -7.23 8.52
N ASP A 488 -7.27 -6.47 8.29
CA ASP A 488 -6.16 -6.40 9.24
C ASP A 488 -6.57 -5.67 10.52
N ILE A 489 -6.65 -6.39 11.62
CA ILE A 489 -7.08 -5.84 12.91
C ILE A 489 -6.08 -4.86 13.53
N LEU A 490 -4.87 -4.69 12.98
CA LEU A 490 -3.84 -3.77 13.46
C LEU A 490 -3.58 -2.63 12.47
N ASN A 491 -3.21 -2.96 11.23
CA ASN A 491 -2.75 -1.97 10.26
C ASN A 491 -3.89 -1.32 9.45
N SER A 492 -5.14 -1.80 9.57
CA SER A 492 -6.31 -1.13 8.97
C SER A 492 -6.53 0.30 9.50
N VAL A 493 -5.89 0.66 10.63
CA VAL A 493 -5.90 2.03 11.16
C VAL A 493 -5.36 3.04 10.15
N ASP A 494 -4.42 2.65 9.29
CA ASP A 494 -3.85 3.53 8.28
C ASP A 494 -4.88 3.87 7.19
N ILE A 495 -5.61 2.85 6.70
CA ILE A 495 -6.73 3.06 5.77
C ILE A 495 -7.81 3.92 6.43
N TYR A 496 -8.14 3.62 7.68
CA TYR A 496 -9.15 4.37 8.42
C TYR A 496 -8.74 5.84 8.55
N ALA A 497 -7.47 6.12 8.88
CA ALA A 497 -6.93 7.47 8.96
C ALA A 497 -7.03 8.20 7.62
N TRP A 498 -6.58 7.59 6.53
CA TRP A 498 -6.71 8.19 5.19
C TRP A 498 -8.17 8.52 4.86
N ARG A 499 -9.09 7.56 5.10
CA ARG A 499 -10.51 7.75 4.85
C ARG A 499 -11.08 8.89 5.69
N GLU A 500 -10.85 8.92 7.00
CA GLU A 500 -11.38 9.99 7.85
C GLU A 500 -10.80 11.36 7.46
N LEU A 501 -9.50 11.44 7.17
CA LEU A 501 -8.81 12.71 6.86
C LEU A 501 -9.12 13.25 5.47
N THR A 502 -9.52 12.42 4.51
CA THR A 502 -10.02 12.90 3.22
C THR A 502 -11.42 13.50 3.31
N TRP A 503 -12.13 13.21 4.40
CA TRP A 503 -13.46 13.75 4.70
C TRP A 503 -13.44 14.91 5.71
N ASP A 504 -12.55 14.87 6.68
CA ASP A 504 -12.31 15.95 7.64
C ASP A 504 -10.84 15.95 8.05
N ARG A 505 -10.06 16.83 7.42
CA ARG A 505 -8.61 16.98 7.64
C ARG A 505 -8.26 17.52 9.02
N ASN A 506 -9.25 17.98 9.79
CA ASN A 506 -9.07 18.48 11.15
C ASN A 506 -9.39 17.43 12.22
N THR A 507 -9.77 16.21 11.81
CA THR A 507 -9.91 15.08 12.73
C THR A 507 -8.59 14.86 13.47
N THR A 508 -8.63 14.89 14.80
CA THR A 508 -7.43 14.69 15.63
C THR A 508 -6.94 13.25 15.56
N VAL A 509 -5.63 13.05 15.63
CA VAL A 509 -5.00 11.71 15.66
C VAL A 509 -5.60 10.82 16.74
N GLU A 510 -5.87 11.36 17.93
CA GLU A 510 -6.47 10.65 19.05
C GLU A 510 -7.88 10.13 18.72
N ALA A 511 -8.70 10.96 18.06
CA ALA A 511 -10.04 10.58 17.65
C ALA A 511 -10.02 9.48 16.57
N ILE A 512 -9.05 9.52 15.65
CA ILE A 512 -8.87 8.50 14.61
C ILE A 512 -8.60 7.13 15.26
N TYR A 513 -7.59 7.05 16.14
CA TYR A 513 -7.26 5.81 16.84
C TYR A 513 -8.42 5.30 17.70
N ALA A 514 -9.10 6.19 18.44
CA ALA A 514 -10.21 5.81 19.29
C ALA A 514 -11.40 5.24 18.49
N ALA A 515 -11.78 5.91 17.39
CA ALA A 515 -12.90 5.51 16.57
C ALA A 515 -12.59 4.23 15.76
N TRP A 516 -11.36 4.07 15.27
CA TRP A 516 -10.91 2.83 14.66
C TRP A 516 -10.98 1.65 15.64
N ALA A 517 -10.35 1.79 16.81
CA ALA A 517 -10.26 0.71 17.79
C ALA A 517 -11.64 0.28 18.30
N ALA A 518 -12.58 1.23 18.47
CA ALA A 518 -13.94 0.94 18.90
C ALA A 518 -14.77 0.12 17.89
N GLN A 519 -14.34 0.04 16.62
CA GLN A 519 -15.00 -0.78 15.61
C GLN A 519 -14.56 -2.24 15.64
N ILE A 520 -13.41 -2.54 16.23
CA ILE A 520 -12.76 -3.86 16.16
C ILE A 520 -12.75 -4.54 17.53
N TYR A 521 -12.57 -3.76 18.59
CA TYR A 521 -12.34 -4.26 19.94
C TYR A 521 -13.51 -3.94 20.88
N SER A 522 -13.59 -4.71 21.97
CA SER A 522 -14.52 -4.41 23.06
C SER A 522 -14.25 -3.01 23.65
N ALA A 523 -15.26 -2.41 24.28
CA ALA A 523 -15.14 -1.07 24.87
C ALA A 523 -14.00 -0.96 25.90
N GLN A 524 -13.64 -2.06 26.58
CA GLN A 524 -12.56 -2.13 27.55
C GLN A 524 -11.18 -2.32 26.89
N ALA A 525 -11.09 -3.08 25.79
CA ALA A 525 -9.82 -3.27 25.08
C ALA A 525 -9.46 -2.09 24.16
N ALA A 526 -10.47 -1.43 23.58
CA ALA A 526 -10.27 -0.41 22.54
C ALA A 526 -9.32 0.74 22.93
N PRO A 527 -9.40 1.35 24.14
CA PRO A 527 -8.48 2.44 24.52
C PRO A 527 -7.02 1.99 24.57
N HIS A 528 -6.76 0.77 25.04
CA HIS A 528 -5.43 0.19 25.14
C HIS A 528 -4.87 -0.19 23.77
N MET A 529 -5.69 -0.77 22.90
CA MET A 529 -5.29 -1.07 21.51
C MET A 529 -5.02 0.20 20.70
N ALA A 530 -5.86 1.22 20.85
CA ALA A 530 -5.63 2.55 20.28
C ALA A 530 -4.27 3.11 20.72
N LYS A 531 -3.95 3.01 22.02
CA LYS A 531 -2.69 3.51 22.55
C LYS A 531 -1.47 2.70 22.08
N ALA A 532 -1.57 1.38 22.06
CA ALA A 532 -0.52 0.49 21.56
C ALA A 532 -0.18 0.80 20.09
N MET A 533 -1.19 0.96 19.23
CA MET A 533 -0.99 1.31 17.83
C MET A 533 -0.48 2.74 17.64
N GLN A 534 -0.88 3.69 18.47
CA GLN A 534 -0.29 5.04 18.45
C GLN A 534 1.22 5.01 18.75
N LEU A 535 1.65 4.21 19.72
CA LEU A 535 3.07 4.05 20.05
C LEU A 535 3.85 3.34 18.93
N SER A 536 3.19 2.49 18.16
CA SER A 536 3.82 1.73 17.07
C SER A 536 4.43 2.60 15.97
N GLU A 537 3.84 3.76 15.66
CA GLU A 537 4.33 4.65 14.60
C GLU A 537 5.74 5.16 14.91
N GLN A 538 5.96 5.64 16.13
CA GLN A 538 7.29 6.09 16.55
C GLN A 538 8.27 4.92 16.66
N ALA A 539 7.84 3.77 17.20
CA ALA A 539 8.71 2.59 17.31
C ALA A 539 9.15 2.08 15.94
N ALA A 540 8.25 2.06 14.96
CA ALA A 540 8.56 1.69 13.58
C ALA A 540 9.57 2.65 12.96
N ASN A 541 9.35 3.96 13.06
CA ASN A 541 10.27 4.95 12.52
C ASN A 541 11.67 4.84 13.11
N LEU A 542 11.78 4.68 14.44
CA LEU A 542 13.06 4.50 15.11
C LEU A 542 13.71 3.14 14.82
N THR A 543 12.92 2.13 14.46
CA THR A 543 13.46 0.85 14.00
C THR A 543 14.14 1.02 12.64
N TRP A 544 13.41 1.50 11.62
CA TRP A 544 13.90 1.50 10.23
C TRP A 544 14.63 2.77 9.79
N SER A 545 14.61 3.88 10.52
CA SER A 545 15.27 5.13 10.11
C SER A 545 16.30 5.63 11.13
N PRO A 546 17.48 4.97 11.25
CA PRO A 546 18.49 5.37 12.21
C PRO A 546 18.99 6.79 11.96
N LEU A 547 18.81 7.68 12.93
CA LEU A 547 19.14 9.12 12.82
C LEU A 547 18.53 9.77 11.56
N GLY A 548 17.36 9.27 11.15
CA GLY A 548 16.65 9.71 9.95
C GLY A 548 17.26 9.25 8.62
N GLN A 549 18.22 8.32 8.62
CA GLN A 549 18.84 7.72 7.42
C GLN A 549 18.03 6.55 6.87
N GLY A 550 18.44 6.05 5.69
CA GLY A 550 17.74 4.98 5.00
C GLY A 550 17.94 3.58 5.57
N SER A 551 17.00 2.72 5.23
CA SER A 551 17.05 1.27 5.42
C SER A 551 16.58 0.58 4.14
N SER A 552 16.45 -0.75 4.19
CA SER A 552 15.99 -1.51 3.03
C SER A 552 14.57 -1.13 2.63
N THR A 553 14.36 -0.91 1.34
CA THR A 553 13.04 -0.59 0.77
C THR A 553 12.04 -1.74 0.90
N ASN A 554 12.48 -2.93 1.28
CA ASN A 554 11.60 -4.07 1.56
C ASN A 554 11.69 -4.55 3.00
N SER A 555 12.13 -3.71 3.94
CA SER A 555 12.19 -3.98 5.39
C SER A 555 13.08 -5.15 5.82
N ASP A 556 13.90 -5.70 4.92
CA ASP A 556 14.79 -6.82 5.20
C ASP A 556 16.11 -6.38 5.84
N PHE A 557 16.76 -7.31 6.53
CA PHE A 557 18.13 -7.13 7.02
C PHE A 557 19.11 -7.08 5.84
N ALA A 558 20.00 -6.08 5.83
CA ALA A 558 21.09 -6.04 4.86
C ALA A 558 22.00 -7.28 5.01
N GLY A 559 22.43 -7.84 3.88
CA GLY A 559 23.23 -9.08 3.87
C GLY A 559 24.69 -8.92 4.28
N ASP A 560 25.23 -7.70 4.18
CA ASP A 560 26.63 -7.36 4.47
C ASP A 560 26.79 -5.87 4.78
N ILE A 561 27.97 -5.49 5.28
CA ILE A 561 28.29 -4.11 5.68
C ILE A 561 28.19 -3.16 4.49
N ALA A 562 28.71 -3.55 3.33
CA ALA A 562 28.72 -2.72 2.12
C ALA A 562 27.29 -2.33 1.72
N ARG A 563 26.39 -3.31 1.65
CA ARG A 563 24.97 -3.05 1.37
C ARG A 563 24.34 -2.18 2.44
N ARG A 564 24.61 -2.42 3.73
CA ARG A 564 24.03 -1.61 4.81
C ARG A 564 24.47 -0.14 4.74
N GLU A 565 25.75 0.12 4.47
CA GLU A 565 26.27 1.48 4.29
C GLU A 565 25.69 2.17 3.05
N THR A 566 25.48 1.44 1.94
CA THR A 566 24.76 1.98 0.77
C THR A 566 23.34 2.37 1.12
N LEU A 567 22.62 1.54 1.90
CA LEU A 567 21.24 1.82 2.31
C LEU A 567 21.11 3.06 3.20
N LEU A 568 22.11 3.39 4.02
CA LEU A 568 22.11 4.65 4.79
C LEU A 568 22.06 5.87 3.86
N ARG A 569 22.70 5.77 2.69
CA ARG A 569 22.79 6.83 1.69
C ARG A 569 21.67 6.79 0.65
N TYR A 570 20.81 5.79 0.72
CA TYR A 570 19.73 5.58 -0.25
C TYR A 570 18.67 6.69 -0.20
N THR A 571 18.56 7.36 0.95
CA THR A 571 17.71 8.54 1.09
C THR A 571 18.46 9.78 0.62
N ASN A 572 17.78 10.71 -0.06
CA ASN A 572 18.39 11.98 -0.42
C ASN A 572 18.80 12.84 0.78
N ARG A 573 18.39 12.45 2.00
CA ARG A 573 18.84 13.12 3.22
C ARG A 573 20.36 13.06 3.35
N TYR A 574 21.01 12.01 2.85
CA TYR A 574 22.48 11.92 2.83
C TYR A 574 23.17 13.15 2.22
N TYR A 575 22.57 13.74 1.19
CA TYR A 575 23.11 14.89 0.46
C TYR A 575 22.90 16.23 1.19
N LEU A 576 22.26 16.21 2.36
CA LEU A 576 21.95 17.39 3.13
C LEU A 576 22.95 17.56 4.28
N PRO A 577 23.59 18.73 4.42
CA PRO A 577 24.66 18.94 5.39
C PRO A 577 24.29 18.54 6.82
N GLU A 578 23.04 18.74 7.23
CA GLU A 578 22.57 18.42 8.57
C GLU A 578 22.48 16.91 8.86
N TYR A 579 22.42 16.06 7.83
CA TYR A 579 22.39 14.60 7.94
C TYR A 579 23.75 13.96 7.64
N THR A 580 24.56 14.54 6.75
CA THR A 580 25.90 14.01 6.45
C THR A 580 26.77 13.94 7.71
N LYS A 581 26.69 14.95 8.58
CA LYS A 581 27.42 14.98 9.87
C LYS A 581 27.05 13.81 10.80
N LEU A 582 25.84 13.26 10.72
CA LEU A 582 25.37 12.14 11.55
C LEU A 582 25.99 10.80 11.13
N LEU A 583 26.61 10.78 9.95
CA LEU A 583 27.36 9.65 9.43
C LEU A 583 28.86 9.80 9.69
N GLU A 584 29.34 10.87 10.30
CA GLU A 584 30.76 10.94 10.67
C GLU A 584 31.08 9.87 11.72
N PRO A 585 32.21 9.16 11.61
CA PRO A 585 32.62 8.19 12.60
C PRO A 585 33.15 8.95 13.83
N THR A 586 32.26 9.28 14.76
CA THR A 586 32.58 9.99 16.01
C THR A 586 31.92 9.30 17.21
N LYS A 587 32.47 9.50 18.41
CA LYS A 587 31.87 8.97 19.64
C LYS A 587 30.51 9.61 19.92
N GLU A 588 30.38 10.89 19.61
CA GLU A 588 29.12 11.63 19.74
C GLU A 588 28.02 11.01 18.88
N ASN A 589 28.33 10.60 17.65
CA ASN A 589 27.36 9.93 16.78
C ASN A 589 27.03 8.50 17.25
N ILE A 590 27.99 7.80 17.89
CA ILE A 590 27.71 6.52 18.57
C ILE A 590 26.70 6.75 19.72
N ASP A 591 26.90 7.77 20.55
CA ASP A 591 26.01 8.07 21.65
C ASP A 591 24.60 8.46 21.17
N LEU A 592 24.50 9.22 20.07
CA LEU A 592 23.24 9.58 19.44
C LEU A 592 22.46 8.35 18.97
N ILE A 593 23.11 7.43 18.23
CA ILE A 593 22.43 6.22 17.74
C ILE A 593 22.05 5.30 18.91
N VAL A 594 22.89 5.19 19.94
CA VAL A 594 22.57 4.40 21.14
C VAL A 594 21.34 4.96 21.84
N ALA A 595 21.28 6.27 22.07
CA ALA A 595 20.14 6.92 22.72
C ALA A 595 18.84 6.76 21.91
N GLU A 596 18.90 6.94 20.58
CA GLU A 596 17.76 6.74 19.70
C GLU A 596 17.22 5.31 19.76
N LYS A 597 18.11 4.32 19.70
CA LYS A 597 17.73 2.91 19.66
C LYS A 597 17.27 2.38 21.03
N GLN A 598 17.80 2.91 22.13
CA GLN A 598 17.23 2.67 23.47
C GLN A 598 15.81 3.23 23.59
N LYS A 599 15.54 4.42 23.04
CA LYS A 599 14.19 4.99 22.98
C LYS A 599 13.24 4.11 22.16
N CYS A 600 13.73 3.51 21.08
CA CYS A 600 12.96 2.54 20.29
C CYS A 600 12.49 1.36 21.15
N LEU A 601 13.40 0.71 21.87
CA LEU A 601 13.08 -0.45 22.72
C LEU A 601 12.13 -0.08 23.86
N ALA A 602 12.34 1.08 24.51
CA ALA A 602 11.43 1.58 25.55
C ALA A 602 10.02 1.85 25.00
N GLY A 603 9.91 2.32 23.75
CA GLY A 603 8.62 2.48 23.05
C GLY A 603 7.91 1.14 22.85
N ILE A 604 8.65 0.10 22.48
CA ILE A 604 8.12 -1.26 22.34
C ILE A 604 7.68 -1.81 23.69
N ASP A 605 8.44 -1.61 24.76
CA ASP A 605 8.03 -2.03 26.11
C ASP A 605 6.72 -1.35 26.55
N ALA A 606 6.57 -0.05 26.24
CA ALA A 606 5.33 0.68 26.49
C ALA A 606 4.14 0.13 25.68
N MET A 607 4.37 -0.31 24.44
CA MET A 607 3.34 -0.99 23.64
C MET A 607 2.88 -2.28 24.35
N PHE A 608 3.81 -3.11 24.84
CA PHE A 608 3.47 -4.35 25.54
C PHE A 608 2.71 -4.13 26.85
N ALA A 609 2.98 -3.03 27.56
CA ALA A 609 2.20 -2.67 28.75
C ALA A 609 0.71 -2.45 28.42
N GLU A 610 0.42 -1.79 27.30
CA GLU A 610 -0.96 -1.61 26.82
C GLU A 610 -1.59 -2.93 26.35
N LEU A 611 -0.82 -3.81 25.70
CA LEU A 611 -1.32 -5.13 25.29
C LEU A 611 -1.75 -5.99 26.47
N GLU A 612 -0.95 -6.02 27.55
CA GLU A 612 -1.32 -6.78 28.75
C GLU A 612 -2.57 -6.22 29.43
N ALA A 613 -2.81 -4.90 29.34
CA ALA A 613 -4.07 -4.30 29.81
C ALA A 613 -5.26 -4.63 28.91
N ALA A 614 -5.07 -4.72 27.60
CA ALA A 614 -6.13 -5.09 26.64
C ALA A 614 -6.53 -6.57 26.73
N LYS A 615 -5.55 -7.46 26.95
CA LYS A 615 -5.64 -8.92 26.85
C LYS A 615 -6.86 -9.57 27.52
N PRO A 616 -7.29 -9.19 28.75
CA PRO A 616 -8.46 -9.82 29.39
C PRO A 616 -9.78 -9.57 28.65
N ASN A 617 -9.82 -8.58 27.77
CA ASN A 617 -11.02 -8.12 27.07
C ASN A 617 -10.96 -8.36 25.55
N LEU A 618 -9.93 -9.08 25.08
CA LEU A 618 -9.79 -9.55 23.70
C LEU A 618 -10.42 -10.94 23.55
N THR A 619 -10.92 -11.24 22.35
CA THR A 619 -11.23 -12.64 22.01
C THR A 619 -9.94 -13.46 21.95
N GLN A 620 -10.05 -14.78 22.08
CA GLN A 620 -8.87 -15.66 21.99
C GLN A 620 -8.11 -15.47 20.67
N ALA A 621 -8.82 -15.44 19.53
CA ALA A 621 -8.20 -15.26 18.22
C ALA A 621 -7.49 -13.91 18.09
N GLN A 622 -8.10 -12.82 18.59
CA GLN A 622 -7.46 -11.51 18.63
C GLN A 622 -6.20 -11.53 19.51
N ALA A 623 -6.30 -12.06 20.72
CA ALA A 623 -5.17 -12.11 21.65
C ALA A 623 -3.99 -12.91 21.08
N GLU A 624 -4.26 -14.04 20.44
CA GLU A 624 -3.24 -14.87 19.80
C GLU A 624 -2.57 -14.15 18.62
N GLU A 625 -3.34 -13.56 17.69
CA GLU A 625 -2.77 -12.82 16.55
C GLU A 625 -1.94 -11.62 17.00
N ILE A 626 -2.49 -10.82 17.92
CA ILE A 626 -1.86 -9.60 18.41
C ILE A 626 -0.56 -9.94 19.13
N ALA A 627 -0.56 -10.94 20.02
CA ALA A 627 0.64 -11.38 20.70
C ALA A 627 1.73 -11.81 19.71
N THR A 628 1.40 -12.66 18.73
CA THR A 628 2.37 -13.14 17.73
C THR A 628 2.99 -11.98 16.93
N ARG A 629 2.17 -11.04 16.42
CA ARG A 629 2.66 -9.94 15.56
C ARG A 629 3.48 -8.90 16.34
N PHE A 630 3.09 -8.59 17.58
CA PHE A 630 3.87 -7.70 18.45
C PHE A 630 5.17 -8.36 18.92
N ASP A 631 5.16 -9.67 19.22
CA ASP A 631 6.37 -10.42 19.53
C ASP A 631 7.34 -10.41 18.33
N TRP A 632 6.85 -10.68 17.11
CA TRP A 632 7.70 -10.59 15.93
C TRP A 632 8.34 -9.20 15.78
N PHE A 633 7.58 -8.12 16.04
CA PHE A 633 8.11 -6.77 15.97
C PHE A 633 9.17 -6.51 17.05
N ARG A 634 8.94 -6.96 18.30
CA ARG A 634 9.93 -6.87 19.38
C ARG A 634 11.23 -7.58 19.02
N GLU A 635 11.14 -8.85 18.60
CA GLU A 635 12.32 -9.64 18.26
C GLU A 635 13.08 -9.01 17.08
N PHE A 636 12.37 -8.48 16.08
CA PHE A 636 12.96 -7.77 14.95
C PHE A 636 13.68 -6.50 15.41
N ALA A 637 13.03 -5.68 16.21
CA ALA A 637 13.58 -4.43 16.71
C ALA A 637 14.83 -4.67 17.57
N VAL A 638 14.85 -5.68 18.45
CA VAL A 638 16.04 -6.06 19.22
C VAL A 638 17.22 -6.36 18.31
N CYS A 639 17.02 -7.18 17.27
CA CYS A 639 18.08 -7.52 16.32
C CYS A 639 18.53 -6.29 15.52
N ASN A 640 17.58 -5.49 15.02
CA ASN A 640 17.88 -4.34 14.17
C ASN A 640 18.58 -3.20 14.94
N VAL A 641 18.16 -2.93 16.18
CA VAL A 641 18.81 -1.98 17.09
C VAL A 641 20.26 -2.38 17.34
N ALA A 642 20.52 -3.65 17.66
CA ALA A 642 21.87 -4.15 17.89
C ALA A 642 22.76 -3.98 16.64
N LEU A 643 22.21 -4.25 15.45
CA LEU A 643 22.90 -4.05 14.17
C LEU A 643 23.24 -2.58 13.90
N ASP A 644 22.28 -1.67 14.03
CA ASP A 644 22.51 -0.25 13.77
C ASP A 644 23.54 0.33 14.76
N MET A 645 23.41 0.03 16.06
CA MET A 645 24.39 0.40 17.07
C MET A 645 25.80 -0.15 16.78
N SER A 646 25.88 -1.38 16.29
CA SER A 646 27.15 -2.04 15.94
C SER A 646 27.79 -1.44 14.70
N LEU A 647 26.98 -1.02 13.72
CA LEU A 647 27.47 -0.38 12.50
C LEU A 647 28.19 0.95 12.79
N TRP A 648 27.67 1.80 13.66
CA TRP A 648 28.35 3.06 14.01
C TRP A 648 29.67 2.81 14.75
N ARG A 649 29.72 1.81 15.65
CA ARG A 649 30.97 1.38 16.31
C ARG A 649 31.99 0.83 15.32
N TYR A 650 31.56 -0.02 14.40
CA TYR A 650 32.40 -0.52 13.31
C TYR A 650 33.00 0.63 12.48
N ARG A 651 32.18 1.63 12.13
CA ARG A 651 32.63 2.79 11.34
C ARG A 651 33.65 3.63 12.10
N TRP A 652 33.48 3.80 13.41
CA TRP A 652 34.47 4.42 14.29
C TRP A 652 35.79 3.64 14.34
N LEU A 653 35.73 2.33 14.62
CA LEU A 653 36.93 1.49 14.69
C LEU A 653 37.68 1.45 13.36
N ARG A 654 36.96 1.41 12.23
CA ARG A 654 37.55 1.55 10.89
C ARG A 654 38.30 2.88 10.72
N ALA A 655 37.73 3.98 11.22
CA ALA A 655 38.37 5.30 11.15
C ALA A 655 39.60 5.39 12.07
N GLN A 656 39.54 4.80 13.27
CA GLN A 656 40.69 4.73 14.17
C GLN A 656 41.84 3.90 13.58
N ALA A 657 41.53 2.74 13.00
CA ALA A 657 42.54 1.90 12.37
C ALA A 657 43.25 2.60 11.19
N ALA A 658 42.52 3.41 10.42
CA ALA A 658 43.11 4.25 9.37
C ALA A 658 44.09 5.31 9.91
N LEU A 659 43.97 5.68 11.19
CA LEU A 659 44.90 6.55 11.92
C LEU A 659 45.97 5.77 12.69
N LEU A 660 46.08 4.45 12.45
CA LEU A 660 46.98 3.52 13.16
C LEU A 660 46.76 3.54 14.68
N THR A 661 45.50 3.68 15.10
CA THR A 661 45.09 3.65 16.51
C THR A 661 43.82 2.80 16.67
N THR A 662 43.33 2.68 17.90
CA THR A 662 42.12 1.88 18.19
C THR A 662 41.38 2.41 19.42
N ASP A 663 40.19 1.87 19.68
CA ASP A 663 39.35 2.19 20.83
C ASP A 663 38.70 0.92 21.40
N PRO A 664 39.40 0.20 22.30
CA PRO A 664 38.96 -1.12 22.79
C PRO A 664 37.62 -1.08 23.52
N ASP A 665 37.26 0.08 24.07
CA ASP A 665 35.99 0.30 24.77
C ASP A 665 34.77 0.01 23.87
N GLN A 666 34.94 0.00 22.55
CA GLN A 666 33.86 -0.32 21.61
C GLN A 666 33.69 -1.81 21.32
N ILE A 667 34.66 -2.67 21.66
CA ILE A 667 34.63 -4.10 21.34
C ILE A 667 33.67 -4.86 22.24
N LYS A 668 33.67 -4.59 23.56
CA LYS A 668 32.76 -5.25 24.49
C LYS A 668 31.28 -5.05 24.11
N PRO A 669 30.79 -3.82 23.83
CA PRO A 669 29.44 -3.62 23.33
C PRO A 669 29.12 -4.35 22.01
N LEU A 670 30.12 -4.55 21.14
CA LEU A 670 29.95 -5.32 19.89
C LEU A 670 29.80 -6.82 20.16
N ALA A 671 30.55 -7.37 21.13
CA ALA A 671 30.40 -8.76 21.57
C ALA A 671 29.02 -8.99 22.19
N GLU A 672 28.58 -8.09 23.08
CA GLU A 672 27.24 -8.13 23.69
C GLU A 672 26.12 -8.05 22.63
N ALA A 673 26.31 -7.21 21.60
CA ALA A 673 25.39 -7.13 20.46
C ALA A 673 25.37 -8.43 19.64
N PHE A 674 26.53 -9.06 19.41
CA PHE A 674 26.63 -10.34 18.73
C PHE A 674 25.87 -11.45 19.47
N ASP A 675 26.04 -11.54 20.78
CA ASP A 675 25.33 -12.50 21.63
C ASP A 675 23.82 -12.23 21.61
N THR A 676 23.42 -10.96 21.71
CA THR A 676 22.01 -10.53 21.64
C THR A 676 21.37 -10.97 20.32
N VAL A 677 22.01 -10.68 19.18
CA VAL A 677 21.48 -11.08 17.86
C VAL A 677 21.45 -12.61 17.73
N THR A 678 22.48 -13.32 18.22
CA THR A 678 22.51 -14.79 18.20
C THR A 678 21.38 -15.41 19.00
N GLN A 679 21.04 -14.82 20.14
CA GLN A 679 19.94 -15.26 21.00
C GLN A 679 18.56 -14.97 20.40
N HIS A 680 18.37 -13.81 19.76
CA HIS A 680 17.06 -13.33 19.33
C HIS A 680 16.72 -13.70 17.88
N ALA A 681 17.71 -13.85 16.99
CA ALA A 681 17.47 -14.20 15.59
C ALA A 681 16.63 -15.48 15.40
N PRO A 682 16.81 -16.57 16.18
CA PRO A 682 15.97 -17.77 16.06
C PRO A 682 14.49 -17.58 16.42
N LYS A 683 14.13 -16.48 17.10
CA LYS A 683 12.76 -16.16 17.52
C LYS A 683 12.01 -15.33 16.48
N LEU A 684 12.72 -14.77 15.50
CA LEU A 684 12.12 -14.00 14.41
C LEU A 684 11.15 -14.86 13.60
N PHE A 685 9.94 -14.36 13.41
CA PHE A 685 8.89 -15.08 12.67
C PHE A 685 8.65 -16.50 13.19
N HIS A 686 8.78 -16.73 14.50
CA HIS A 686 8.32 -17.96 15.13
C HIS A 686 6.79 -17.92 15.28
N TYR A 687 6.08 -18.94 14.80
CA TYR A 687 4.62 -19.00 14.88
C TYR A 687 4.08 -20.43 14.83
N ASP A 688 2.84 -20.60 15.30
CA ASP A 688 2.07 -21.82 15.07
C ASP A 688 1.51 -21.81 13.65
N ALA A 689 1.88 -22.82 12.85
CA ALA A 689 1.40 -22.99 11.49
C ALA A 689 -0.13 -23.15 11.37
N ALA A 690 -0.80 -23.58 12.44
CA ALA A 690 -2.26 -23.68 12.49
C ALA A 690 -2.96 -22.34 12.78
N GLN A 691 -2.23 -21.33 13.24
CA GLN A 691 -2.77 -20.01 13.52
C GLN A 691 -3.29 -19.36 12.23
N LYS A 692 -4.45 -18.72 12.31
CA LYS A 692 -5.05 -17.94 11.21
C LYS A 692 -5.23 -16.50 11.70
N PHE A 693 -4.56 -15.56 11.05
CA PHE A 693 -4.78 -14.13 11.30
C PHE A 693 -5.99 -13.63 10.51
N ALA A 694 -6.64 -12.60 11.02
CA ALA A 694 -7.81 -11.97 10.39
C ALA A 694 -7.50 -11.47 8.98
N CYS A 695 -6.30 -10.95 8.75
CA CYS A 695 -5.83 -10.46 7.46
C CYS A 695 -5.44 -11.56 6.45
N TYR A 696 -5.56 -12.85 6.78
CA TYR A 696 -5.33 -13.95 5.85
C TYR A 696 -6.56 -14.82 5.71
N ASP A 697 -6.91 -15.20 4.48
CA ASP A 697 -8.02 -16.13 4.21
C ASP A 697 -7.68 -17.59 4.62
N VAL A 698 -6.39 -17.91 4.74
CA VAL A 698 -5.84 -19.23 5.11
C VAL A 698 -4.92 -19.15 6.35
N PRO A 699 -4.70 -20.28 7.07
CA PRO A 699 -3.70 -20.35 8.14
C PRO A 699 -2.27 -20.03 7.67
N LEU A 700 -1.40 -19.56 8.58
CA LEU A 700 -0.01 -19.17 8.29
C LEU A 700 0.81 -20.32 7.65
N GLY A 701 0.56 -21.56 8.08
CA GLY A 701 1.14 -22.79 7.52
C GLY A 701 0.82 -23.03 6.05
N GLN A 702 -0.20 -22.38 5.49
CA GLN A 702 -0.67 -22.55 4.11
C GLN A 702 -0.34 -21.37 3.19
N LEU A 703 0.17 -20.25 3.73
CA LEU A 703 0.61 -19.12 2.91
C LEU A 703 1.66 -19.54 1.88
N ARG A 704 1.52 -19.08 0.63
CA ARG A 704 2.51 -19.31 -0.43
C ARG A 704 3.83 -18.61 -0.12
N VAL A 705 3.75 -17.39 0.39
CA VAL A 705 4.91 -16.63 0.88
C VAL A 705 4.87 -16.63 2.40
N LYS A 706 5.87 -17.24 3.03
CA LYS A 706 5.96 -17.29 4.49
C LYS A 706 6.46 -15.96 5.05
N PRO A 707 5.98 -15.54 6.24
CA PRO A 707 6.53 -14.38 6.94
C PRO A 707 8.05 -14.51 7.13
N ASN A 708 8.79 -13.57 6.55
CA ASN A 708 10.25 -13.55 6.59
C ASN A 708 10.78 -12.18 6.13
N LEU A 709 11.81 -11.65 6.81
CA LEU A 709 12.55 -10.43 6.45
C LEU A 709 14.07 -10.66 6.41
N GLY A 710 14.52 -11.90 6.22
CA GLY A 710 15.92 -12.27 6.16
C GLY A 710 16.53 -12.55 7.55
N SER A 711 17.85 -12.76 7.58
CA SER A 711 18.58 -13.08 8.81
C SER A 711 19.56 -11.97 9.19
N PRO A 712 19.56 -11.51 10.45
CA PRO A 712 20.52 -10.51 10.93
C PRO A 712 21.92 -11.07 11.18
N LEU A 713 22.06 -12.41 11.30
CA LEU A 713 23.27 -13.07 11.79
C LEU A 713 24.49 -12.81 10.92
N ARG A 714 24.31 -12.82 9.59
CA ARG A 714 25.43 -12.64 8.65
C ARG A 714 26.06 -11.25 8.81
N LEU A 715 25.24 -10.20 8.81
CA LEU A 715 25.70 -8.83 8.99
C LEU A 715 26.33 -8.63 10.37
N MET A 716 25.70 -9.15 11.43
CA MET A 716 26.24 -9.02 12.78
C MET A 716 27.61 -9.72 12.93
N HIS A 717 27.75 -10.92 12.38
CA HIS A 717 29.01 -11.65 12.37
C HIS A 717 30.11 -10.89 11.62
N GLU A 718 29.78 -10.29 10.48
CA GLU A 718 30.73 -9.47 9.72
C GLU A 718 31.13 -8.21 10.50
N LEU A 719 30.17 -7.48 11.07
CA LEU A 719 30.42 -6.30 11.90
C LEU A 719 31.37 -6.61 13.06
N TYR A 720 31.11 -7.70 13.78
CA TYR A 720 31.95 -8.15 14.88
C TYR A 720 33.36 -8.52 14.41
N THR A 721 33.47 -9.46 13.47
CA THR A 721 34.76 -10.00 13.01
C THR A 721 35.66 -8.93 12.41
N ARG A 722 35.10 -8.04 11.58
CA ARG A 722 35.86 -6.94 10.97
C ARG A 722 36.30 -5.89 11.99
N SER A 723 35.48 -5.62 13.00
CA SER A 723 35.84 -4.71 14.09
C SER A 723 37.00 -5.25 14.93
N LEU A 724 37.03 -6.56 15.21
CA LEU A 724 38.16 -7.21 15.88
C LEU A 724 39.43 -7.11 15.03
N ALA A 725 39.35 -7.42 13.73
CA ALA A 725 40.49 -7.35 12.82
C ALA A 725 41.15 -5.95 12.81
N PHE A 726 40.36 -4.87 12.78
CA PHE A 726 40.89 -3.51 12.85
C PHE A 726 41.69 -3.23 14.12
N MET A 727 41.29 -3.82 15.25
CA MET A 727 42.03 -3.67 16.50
C MET A 727 43.31 -4.51 16.46
N GLU A 728 43.23 -5.79 16.07
CA GLU A 728 44.39 -6.67 15.97
C GLU A 728 45.48 -6.10 15.03
N GLU A 729 45.07 -5.51 13.90
CA GLU A 729 45.97 -4.86 12.94
C GLU A 729 46.65 -3.60 13.50
N SER A 730 45.96 -2.86 14.39
CA SER A 730 46.45 -1.57 14.89
C SER A 730 47.35 -1.68 16.13
N VAL A 731 47.07 -2.64 17.03
CA VAL A 731 47.75 -2.75 18.34
C VAL A 731 48.28 -4.16 18.65
N GLY A 732 48.08 -5.14 17.76
CA GLY A 732 48.51 -6.53 17.93
C GLY A 732 47.51 -7.40 18.72
N PRO A 733 47.59 -8.75 18.57
CA PRO A 733 46.61 -9.68 19.15
C PRO A 733 46.65 -9.74 20.69
N ASP A 734 47.77 -9.35 21.32
CA ASP A 734 47.95 -9.41 22.77
C ASP A 734 47.25 -8.25 23.53
N TYR A 735 46.70 -7.27 22.81
CA TYR A 735 46.00 -6.10 23.38
C TYR A 735 44.49 -6.34 23.57
N LEU A 736 43.96 -7.46 23.09
CA LEU A 736 42.58 -7.88 23.35
C LEU A 736 42.38 -8.09 24.87
N PRO A 737 41.34 -7.50 25.49
CA PRO A 737 40.92 -7.89 26.82
C PRO A 737 40.73 -9.41 26.87
N LYS A 738 41.18 -10.06 27.95
CA LYS A 738 41.05 -11.53 28.12
C LYS A 738 39.60 -11.99 28.37
N GLU A 739 38.72 -11.03 28.63
CA GLU A 739 37.28 -11.19 28.86
C GLU A 739 36.54 -10.70 27.61
#